data_AF-A0A963W2X6-F1
#
_entry.id   AF-A0A963W2X6-F1
#
_cell.length_a   1.000
_cell.length_b   1.000
_cell.length_c   1.000
_cell.angle_alpha   90.00
_cell.angle_beta   90.00
_cell.angle_gamma   90.00
#
_symmetry.space_group_name_H-M   'P 1'
#
loop_
_entity.id
_entity.type
_entity.pdbx_description
1 polymer ?
#
loop_
_entity_poly.entity_id
_entity_poly.type
_entity_poly.pdbx_seq_one_letter_code
_entity_poly.pdbx_strand_id
1 'polypeptide(L)'
;MPGGLVGLIRRSVTQDYLIIANTAGARTPNLPEIGSVTDKQESSTPPASRHEENGVMVGEVVVLPPDDDPVTGGVLKGLLEQIHDDMDRRQQAGIEANLDALAGLPQHIRDQLDASSRQIACFRLKFALFRTGEVRIWFDWSDFLGRDADEFPPTDMEQVAAEALPSQAYYFLKDVFHYHYHHDPRTDQLLDITRVDTSLVAPAGDSDWRVNILRGLAKVVVEYRQSNRPDSHKKALGVLAYADAFQSVLARTCRCAQVEQGFVWNDDVILYDFEHTRTSIEALDAISESERGAHLQLFGIFIGVLLSALALWAGAVQIQPILCGDDRANAAVCPPIRPNFTTNLVNWIVANPLGFVVLLTLAGGMAYIFLFKRVTNVPFAKPVLRFVRSMSEAVGTEVAKRGRDRIGYYAQLVLLFGLSVLLAWGAYWVTPKNEVPPVTPRPSAAPGTPWASLDQFVGKSPKETGLFTTSVIAGKVRDILGEDYDAFLVRMTQQSELRRDGNILWVVGSRSTGDQDGAYLLIDQNAQQLEIGVRTNGQTDIYRSTGVPVRKPGEMLKAIGGFAGDVGPFPLETSSCKSSSRGATGPAIHLSGALRDAETCTYKLDLRKGQVVGYSATSARGLDVMLVDGEKVEAIGKGKAISRDGTYEIRVSWQLAGGKPDETRPRREFYVRMNVR
;
A
#
# COMPACT_ATOMS: atom_id res chain seq x y z
N MET A 1 8.76 48.92 27.73
CA MET A 1 8.28 47.52 27.82
C MET A 1 7.54 47.35 29.13
N PRO A 2 6.21 47.17 29.10
CA PRO A 2 5.60 45.93 29.58
C PRO A 2 4.40 45.54 28.69
N GLY A 3 4.58 44.50 27.87
CA GLY A 3 3.58 43.99 26.92
C GLY A 3 4.16 42.91 26.01
N GLY A 4 5.41 43.06 25.56
CA GLY A 4 6.11 42.11 24.68
C GLY A 4 6.57 40.80 25.34
N LEU A 5 6.89 40.81 26.65
CA LEU A 5 7.34 39.61 27.37
C LEU A 5 6.29 38.49 27.46
N VAL A 6 4.99 38.82 27.39
CA VAL A 6 3.92 37.81 27.39
C VAL A 6 3.83 37.07 26.04
N GLY A 7 4.17 37.73 24.93
CA GLY A 7 4.22 37.12 23.60
C GLY A 7 5.38 36.13 23.46
N LEU A 8 6.53 36.47 24.05
CA LEU A 8 7.75 35.66 24.15
C LEU A 8 7.56 34.29 24.84
N ILE A 9 6.59 34.17 25.75
CA ILE A 9 6.33 32.94 26.52
C ILE A 9 5.30 32.04 25.81
N ARG A 10 4.67 32.49 24.71
CA ARG A 10 3.72 31.65 23.97
C ARG A 10 4.48 30.61 23.15
N ARG A 11 4.25 29.33 23.48
CA ARG A 11 4.76 28.13 22.76
C ARG A 11 4.45 28.07 21.25
N SER A 12 3.61 28.98 20.74
CA SER A 12 3.18 29.02 19.33
C SER A 12 3.85 30.13 18.50
N VAL A 13 4.73 30.93 19.09
CA VAL A 13 5.41 32.03 18.39
C VAL A 13 6.77 31.54 17.92
N THR A 14 7.00 31.57 16.60
CA THR A 14 8.31 31.29 16.01
C THR A 14 9.29 32.37 16.44
N GLN A 15 10.46 31.98 16.92
CA GLN A 15 11.53 32.89 17.31
C GLN A 15 12.77 32.57 16.50
N ASP A 16 13.60 33.59 16.27
CA ASP A 16 14.89 33.43 15.62
C ASP A 16 15.98 33.24 16.67
N TYR A 17 16.86 32.27 16.41
CA TYR A 17 17.96 31.91 17.30
C TYR A 17 19.27 31.96 16.54
N LEU A 18 20.30 32.51 17.20
CA LEU A 18 21.66 32.55 16.67
C LEU A 18 22.63 31.94 17.68
N ILE A 19 23.52 31.06 17.22
CA ILE A 19 24.58 30.48 18.04
C ILE A 19 25.90 31.11 17.66
N ILE A 20 26.62 31.64 18.64
CA ILE A 20 28.00 32.09 18.49
C ILE A 20 28.84 31.34 19.51
N ALA A 21 29.56 30.30 19.06
CA ALA A 21 30.28 29.39 19.94
C ALA A 21 31.61 28.91 19.36
N ASN A 22 32.52 28.54 20.26
CA ASN A 22 33.80 27.92 19.94
C ASN A 22 34.03 26.69 20.83
N THR A 23 34.82 25.73 20.35
CA THR A 23 35.31 24.65 21.20
C THR A 23 36.47 25.13 22.05
N ALA A 24 36.61 24.55 23.23
CA ALA A 24 37.70 24.82 24.15
C ALA A 24 38.15 23.55 24.87
N GLY A 25 39.35 23.63 25.43
CA GLY A 25 39.92 22.59 26.26
C GLY A 25 39.11 22.40 27.54
N ALA A 26 38.75 21.17 27.86
CA ALA A 26 38.10 20.86 29.14
C ALA A 26 38.53 19.49 29.65
N ARG A 27 38.54 19.35 30.97
CA ARG A 27 38.53 18.03 31.59
C ARG A 27 37.20 17.37 31.27
N THR A 28 37.24 16.11 30.86
CA THR A 28 36.10 15.23 30.66
C THR A 28 36.26 14.01 31.57
N PRO A 29 35.17 13.46 32.12
CA PRO A 29 35.26 12.21 32.85
C PRO A 29 35.64 11.09 31.87
N ASN A 30 36.41 10.12 32.33
CA ASN A 30 36.57 8.88 31.57
C ASN A 30 35.22 8.18 31.50
N LEU A 31 34.60 8.23 30.33
CA LEU A 31 33.37 7.50 30.06
C LEU A 31 33.70 6.00 30.09
N PRO A 32 33.01 5.17 30.88
CA PRO A 32 33.13 3.73 30.75
C PRO A 32 32.73 3.33 29.32
N GLU A 33 33.38 2.32 28.73
CA GLU A 33 32.98 1.81 27.42
C GLU A 33 31.51 1.39 27.48
N ILE A 34 30.70 1.94 26.55
CA ILE A 34 29.27 1.68 26.44
C ILE A 34 29.06 0.16 26.30
N GLY A 35 28.47 -0.46 27.33
CA GLY A 35 28.24 -1.92 27.39
C GLY A 35 29.06 -2.69 28.43
N SER A 36 30.01 -2.05 29.13
CA SER A 36 30.85 -2.68 30.16
C SER A 36 30.36 -2.49 31.60
N VAL A 37 29.04 -2.40 31.82
CA VAL A 37 28.49 -2.45 33.19
C VAL A 37 28.44 -3.91 33.67
N THR A 38 29.61 -4.56 33.68
CA THR A 38 29.82 -5.81 34.40
C THR A 38 30.82 -5.53 35.51
N ASP A 39 30.29 -5.54 36.72
CA ASP A 39 30.98 -5.77 37.99
C ASP A 39 32.24 -4.95 38.31
N LYS A 40 32.08 -4.16 39.39
CA LYS A 40 33.14 -3.79 40.33
C LYS A 40 34.38 -3.16 39.71
N GLN A 41 34.25 -1.90 39.29
CA GLN A 41 35.38 -1.00 39.40
C GLN A 41 35.58 -0.70 40.89
N GLU A 42 36.70 -1.14 41.48
CA GLU A 42 37.06 -0.87 42.87
C GLU A 42 36.91 0.63 43.16
N SER A 43 36.12 0.96 44.18
CA SER A 43 35.70 2.32 44.56
C SER A 43 36.84 3.22 45.07
N SER A 44 38.10 2.84 44.86
CA SER A 44 39.28 3.53 45.38
C SER A 44 40.10 4.24 44.31
N THR A 45 39.72 4.19 43.04
CA THR A 45 40.38 4.97 41.98
C THR A 45 39.36 5.92 41.34
N PRO A 46 39.48 7.25 41.50
CA PRO A 46 38.56 8.19 40.85
C PRO A 46 38.59 7.95 39.33
N PRO A 47 37.48 8.18 38.59
CA PRO A 47 37.59 8.19 37.14
C PRO A 47 38.61 9.27 36.78
N ALA A 48 39.77 8.84 36.30
CA ALA A 48 40.86 9.75 35.95
C ALA A 48 40.35 10.68 34.86
N SER A 49 39.92 11.90 35.20
CA SER A 49 39.47 12.85 34.18
C SER A 49 40.59 13.03 33.14
N ARG A 50 40.25 13.00 31.86
CA ARG A 50 41.20 13.29 30.80
C ARG A 50 41.02 14.72 30.33
N HIS A 51 42.11 15.37 29.92
CA HIS A 51 42.03 16.67 29.28
C HIS A 51 41.78 16.46 27.78
N GLU A 52 40.75 17.08 27.24
CA GLU A 52 40.45 17.08 25.81
C GLU A 52 40.52 18.51 25.29
N GLU A 53 41.29 18.74 24.21
CA GLU A 53 41.45 20.06 23.59
C GLU A 53 40.14 20.66 23.07
N ASN A 54 39.18 19.82 22.70
CA ASN A 54 37.82 20.20 22.27
C ASN A 54 36.76 19.58 23.20
N GLY A 55 37.05 19.51 24.51
CA GLY A 55 36.21 18.82 25.50
C GLY A 55 34.90 19.55 25.84
N VAL A 56 34.78 20.83 25.50
CA VAL A 56 33.58 21.64 25.71
C VAL A 56 33.36 22.59 24.54
N MET A 57 32.10 22.86 24.21
CA MET A 57 31.71 23.99 23.38
C MET A 57 31.14 25.08 24.28
N VAL A 58 31.70 26.29 24.18
CA VAL A 58 31.27 27.46 24.94
C VAL A 58 30.89 28.58 24.02
N GLY A 59 29.85 29.32 24.38
CA GLY A 59 29.35 30.39 23.54
C GLY A 59 28.14 31.07 24.12
N GLU A 60 27.40 31.72 23.23
CA GLU A 60 26.11 32.33 23.54
C GLU A 60 25.06 31.92 22.51
N VAL A 61 23.83 31.74 23.01
CA VAL A 61 22.62 31.68 22.20
C VAL A 61 21.96 33.04 22.32
N VAL A 62 21.75 33.69 21.17
CA VAL A 62 21.04 34.95 21.08
C VAL A 62 19.61 34.66 20.63
N VAL A 63 18.65 35.04 21.46
CA VAL A 63 17.22 34.90 21.16
C VAL A 63 16.69 36.23 20.66
N LEU A 64 16.16 36.21 19.45
CA LEU A 64 15.61 37.36 18.73
C LEU A 64 14.12 37.14 18.52
N PRO A 65 13.26 37.65 19.43
CA PRO A 65 11.83 37.48 19.28
C PRO A 65 11.25 38.35 18.18
N PRO A 66 10.17 37.89 17.52
CA PRO A 66 9.43 38.75 16.61
C PRO A 66 8.78 39.92 17.37
N ASP A 67 8.72 41.07 16.73
CA ASP A 67 7.99 42.24 17.22
C ASP A 67 6.73 42.44 16.37
N ASP A 68 5.60 42.73 17.03
CA ASP A 68 4.34 43.04 16.37
C ASP A 68 4.38 44.44 15.72
N ASP A 69 5.30 45.31 16.15
CA ASP A 69 5.54 46.62 15.54
C ASP A 69 6.22 46.49 14.16
N PRO A 70 5.60 46.96 13.07
CA PRO A 70 6.15 46.79 11.72
C PRO A 70 7.52 47.45 11.50
N VAL A 71 7.81 48.53 12.23
CA VAL A 71 9.10 49.23 12.11
C VAL A 71 10.20 48.38 12.74
N THR A 72 9.99 47.97 13.98
CA THR A 72 10.92 47.13 14.74
C THR A 72 11.09 45.75 14.11
N GLY A 73 10.01 45.13 13.64
CA GLY A 73 10.05 43.90 12.87
C GLY A 73 10.81 44.03 11.54
N GLY A 74 10.71 45.19 10.87
CA GLY A 74 11.51 45.51 9.68
C GLY A 74 13.02 45.59 9.98
N VAL A 75 13.39 46.20 11.11
CA VAL A 75 14.79 46.26 11.57
C VAL A 75 15.34 44.87 11.89
N LEU A 76 14.57 44.05 12.61
CA LEU A 76 14.96 42.67 12.91
C LEU A 76 15.17 41.86 11.63
N LYS A 77 14.22 41.93 10.68
CA LYS A 77 14.32 41.22 9.41
C LYS A 77 15.57 41.65 8.62
N GLY A 78 15.82 42.95 8.52
CA GLY A 78 17.00 43.48 7.85
C GLY A 78 18.31 43.04 8.51
N LEU A 79 18.35 42.95 9.84
CA LEU A 79 19.50 42.42 10.57
C LEU A 79 19.74 40.93 10.27
N LEU A 80 18.69 40.12 10.27
CA LEU A 80 18.80 38.68 9.96
C LEU A 80 19.25 38.43 8.52
N GLU A 81 18.77 39.23 7.57
CA GLU A 81 19.21 39.19 6.16
C GLU A 81 20.71 39.55 6.07
N GLN A 82 21.16 40.60 6.77
CA GLN A 82 22.58 40.99 6.81
C GLN A 82 23.48 39.91 7.42
N ILE A 83 23.06 39.28 8.52
CA ILE A 83 23.82 38.20 9.16
C ILE A 83 23.92 36.99 8.22
N HIS A 84 22.84 36.60 7.56
CA HIS A 84 22.86 35.50 6.57
C HIS A 84 23.80 35.82 5.40
N ASP A 85 23.68 37.00 4.81
CA ASP A 85 24.55 37.43 3.70
C ASP A 85 26.03 37.48 4.11
N ASP A 86 26.34 37.87 5.35
CA ASP A 86 27.70 37.86 5.89
C ASP A 86 28.23 36.44 6.11
N MET A 87 27.39 35.54 6.62
CA MET A 87 27.73 34.12 6.80
C MET A 87 27.99 33.44 5.46
N ASP A 88 27.08 33.59 4.49
CA ASP A 88 27.18 32.96 3.17
C ASP A 88 28.41 33.45 2.41
N ARG A 89 28.66 34.77 2.39
CA ARG A 89 29.84 35.35 1.72
C ARG A 89 31.15 34.82 2.31
N ARG A 90 31.25 34.72 3.63
CA ARG A 90 32.48 34.26 4.29
C ARG A 90 32.64 32.74 4.23
N GLN A 91 31.54 31.98 4.26
CA GLN A 91 31.58 30.54 4.05
C GLN A 91 32.08 30.21 2.63
N GLN A 92 31.57 30.90 1.61
CA GLN A 92 32.03 30.73 0.24
C GLN A 92 33.54 31.06 0.11
N ALA A 93 33.99 32.16 0.72
CA ALA A 93 35.41 32.53 0.74
C ALA A 93 36.28 31.53 1.51
N GLY A 94 35.76 30.91 2.58
CA GLY A 94 36.44 29.87 3.35
C GLY A 94 36.63 28.56 2.58
N ILE A 95 35.62 28.14 1.82
CA ILE A 95 35.67 26.96 0.93
C ILE A 95 36.72 27.16 -0.18
N GLU A 96 36.90 28.40 -0.64
CA GLU A 96 37.84 28.77 -1.71
C GLU A 96 39.31 28.95 -1.25
N ALA A 97 39.67 28.41 -0.08
CA ALA A 97 41.04 28.22 0.44
C ALA A 97 41.62 29.27 1.41
N ASN A 98 40.79 29.97 2.19
CA ASN A 98 41.27 30.75 3.33
C ASN A 98 40.46 30.47 4.62
N LEU A 99 40.94 29.54 5.47
CA LEU A 99 40.34 29.27 6.78
C LEU A 99 40.30 30.54 7.67
N ASP A 100 41.20 31.51 7.44
CA ASP A 100 41.19 32.80 8.14
C ASP A 100 40.04 33.72 7.70
N ALA A 101 39.32 33.41 6.61
CA ALA A 101 38.16 34.20 6.17
C ALA A 101 36.99 34.15 7.17
N LEU A 102 36.90 33.08 7.96
CA LEU A 102 35.94 32.94 9.06
C LEU A 102 36.43 33.61 10.35
N ALA A 103 37.72 33.98 10.43
CA ALA A 103 38.25 34.69 11.58
C ALA A 103 37.56 36.06 11.75
N GLY A 104 37.20 36.38 12.99
CA GLY A 104 36.52 37.63 13.33
C GLY A 104 35.03 37.70 12.96
N LEU A 105 34.46 36.73 12.23
CA LEU A 105 33.02 36.68 11.97
C LEU A 105 32.18 36.68 13.27
N PRO A 106 32.50 35.88 14.30
CA PRO A 106 31.79 35.96 15.58
C PRO A 106 31.76 37.36 16.19
N GLN A 107 32.87 38.10 16.12
CA GLN A 107 32.94 39.46 16.67
C GLN A 107 32.14 40.45 15.83
N HIS A 108 32.25 40.36 14.50
CA HIS A 108 31.49 41.20 13.57
C HIS A 108 29.98 41.05 13.77
N ILE A 109 29.48 39.82 13.94
CA ILE A 109 28.07 39.55 14.24
C ILE A 109 27.67 40.15 15.60
N ARG A 110 28.52 40.04 16.63
CA ARG A 110 28.26 40.70 17.93
C ARG A 110 28.13 42.21 17.79
N ASP A 111 29.03 42.83 17.04
CA ASP A 111 29.00 44.28 16.81
C ASP A 111 27.72 44.72 16.09
N GLN A 112 27.22 43.93 15.13
CA GLN A 112 25.92 44.14 14.48
C GLN A 112 24.74 44.01 15.44
N LEU A 113 24.76 43.00 16.31
CA LEU A 113 23.74 42.81 17.34
C LEU A 113 23.75 43.96 18.36
N ASP A 114 24.92 44.41 18.79
CA ASP A 114 25.09 45.53 19.71
C ASP A 114 24.58 46.84 19.11
N ALA A 115 24.86 47.10 17.83
CA ALA A 115 24.36 48.29 17.12
C ALA A 115 22.82 48.33 17.06
N SER A 116 22.18 47.16 16.94
CA SER A 116 20.74 47.01 16.84
C SER A 116 20.02 46.85 18.19
N SER A 117 20.75 46.55 19.27
CA SER A 117 20.21 46.23 20.62
C SER A 117 19.30 47.30 21.24
N ARG A 118 19.39 48.55 20.79
CA ARG A 118 18.54 49.66 21.24
C ARG A 118 17.17 49.72 20.55
N GLN A 119 17.06 49.04 19.41
CA GLN A 119 15.87 49.08 18.54
C GLN A 119 15.10 47.77 18.60
N ILE A 120 15.79 46.64 18.77
CA ILE A 120 15.18 45.31 18.85
C ILE A 120 15.44 44.65 20.20
N ALA A 121 14.53 43.79 20.66
CA ALA A 121 14.78 42.93 21.81
C ALA A 121 15.82 41.86 21.44
N CYS A 122 16.80 41.66 22.31
CA CYS A 122 17.91 40.74 22.10
C CYS A 122 18.31 40.13 23.45
N PHE A 123 18.04 38.83 23.64
CA PHE A 123 18.38 38.12 24.88
C PHE A 123 19.61 37.25 24.64
N ARG A 124 20.69 37.49 25.40
CA ARG A 124 21.93 36.73 25.30
C ARG A 124 22.05 35.74 26.45
N LEU A 125 22.08 34.46 26.11
CA LEU A 125 22.22 33.36 27.06
C LEU A 125 23.56 32.69 26.82
N LYS A 126 24.45 32.74 27.81
CA LYS A 126 25.74 32.02 27.75
C LYS A 126 25.49 30.54 27.96
N PHE A 127 26.24 29.69 27.27
CA PHE A 127 26.11 28.25 27.43
C PHE A 127 27.47 27.52 27.40
N ALA A 128 27.45 26.31 27.95
CA ALA A 128 28.50 25.33 27.84
C ALA A 128 27.89 23.94 27.57
N LEU A 129 28.29 23.32 26.46
CA LEU A 129 27.92 21.96 26.07
C LEU A 129 29.15 21.04 26.22
N PHE A 130 29.07 20.09 27.13
CA PHE A 130 30.15 19.15 27.41
C PHE A 130 29.99 17.85 26.60
N ARG A 131 31.09 17.14 26.37
CA ARG A 131 31.04 15.81 25.71
C ARG A 131 30.22 14.75 26.45
N THR A 132 29.95 14.95 27.72
CA THR A 132 29.06 14.10 28.52
C THR A 132 27.58 14.28 28.14
N GLY A 133 27.24 15.23 27.26
CA GLY A 133 25.87 15.64 26.97
C GLY A 133 25.30 16.64 27.99
N GLU A 134 26.05 17.00 29.03
CA GLU A 134 25.65 18.03 29.98
C GLU A 134 25.62 19.40 29.27
N VAL A 135 24.49 20.11 29.40
CA VAL A 135 24.32 21.48 28.94
C VAL A 135 24.10 22.38 30.14
N ARG A 136 24.85 23.49 30.21
CA ARG A 136 24.64 24.56 31.18
C ARG A 136 24.33 25.84 30.45
N ILE A 137 23.35 26.59 30.95
CA ILE A 137 22.93 27.88 30.41
C ILE A 137 22.88 28.88 31.57
N TRP A 138 23.44 30.07 31.38
CA TRP A 138 23.44 31.13 32.38
C TRP A 138 23.42 32.51 31.72
N PHE A 139 23.00 33.52 32.48
CA PHE A 139 22.97 34.91 32.06
C PHE A 139 23.14 35.81 33.29
N ASP A 140 23.51 37.06 33.04
CA ASP A 140 23.51 38.11 34.07
C ASP A 140 22.15 38.82 34.05
N TRP A 141 21.60 39.11 35.22
CA TRP A 141 20.28 39.75 35.32
C TRP A 141 20.28 41.17 34.77
N SER A 142 21.35 41.92 34.96
CA SER A 142 21.42 43.29 34.47
C SER A 142 21.52 43.32 32.95
N ASP A 143 22.31 42.40 32.37
CA ASP A 143 22.38 42.21 30.92
C ASP A 143 21.03 41.74 30.34
N PHE A 144 20.36 40.79 31.01
CA PHE A 144 19.08 40.23 30.55
C PHE A 144 17.94 41.25 30.58
N LEU A 145 17.92 42.15 31.57
CA LEU A 145 16.89 43.17 31.72
C LEU A 145 17.27 44.51 31.05
N GLY A 146 18.54 44.69 30.68
CA GLY A 146 19.08 45.96 30.17
C GLY A 146 19.06 47.10 31.19
N ARG A 147 19.06 46.79 32.48
CA ARG A 147 19.02 47.73 33.61
C ARG A 147 19.72 47.13 34.84
N ASP A 148 20.17 47.97 35.76
CA ASP A 148 20.74 47.49 37.02
C ASP A 148 19.69 46.69 37.82
N ALA A 149 19.94 45.38 37.95
CA ALA A 149 19.03 44.46 38.60
C ALA A 149 19.10 44.52 40.15
N ASP A 150 20.17 45.07 40.71
CA ASP A 150 20.31 45.26 42.15
C ASP A 150 19.48 46.47 42.62
N GLU A 151 19.51 47.56 41.84
CA GLU A 151 18.68 48.75 42.11
C GLU A 151 17.20 48.50 41.78
N PHE A 152 16.93 47.78 40.68
CA PHE A 152 15.59 47.49 40.24
C PHE A 152 15.38 45.97 40.02
N PRO A 153 14.92 45.23 41.04
CA PRO A 153 14.80 43.78 40.96
C PRO A 153 13.82 43.30 39.86
N PRO A 154 13.96 42.05 39.40
CA PRO A 154 13.08 41.46 38.40
C PRO A 154 11.66 41.29 38.94
N THR A 155 10.69 41.72 38.14
CA THR A 155 9.26 41.47 38.34
C THR A 155 8.93 39.99 38.16
N ASP A 156 7.79 39.54 38.71
CA ASP A 156 7.33 38.15 38.57
C ASP A 156 7.27 37.68 37.10
N MET A 157 6.85 38.56 36.20
CA MET A 157 6.79 38.27 34.77
C MET A 157 8.17 38.11 34.12
N GLU A 158 9.15 38.92 34.53
CA GLU A 158 10.54 38.80 34.07
C GLU A 158 11.18 37.52 34.63
N GLN A 159 10.82 37.09 35.84
CA GLN A 159 11.23 35.81 36.40
C GLN A 159 10.69 34.62 35.60
N VAL A 160 9.41 34.66 35.18
CA VAL A 160 8.85 33.62 34.31
C VAL A 160 9.56 33.59 32.95
N ALA A 161 9.90 34.75 32.38
CA ALA A 161 10.66 34.81 31.12
C ALA A 161 12.08 34.23 31.27
N ALA A 162 12.73 34.52 32.39
CA ALA A 162 14.04 33.98 32.77
C ALA A 162 14.02 32.45 33.02
N GLU A 163 12.86 31.86 33.29
CA GLU A 163 12.69 30.41 33.34
C GLU A 163 12.41 29.83 31.94
N ALA A 164 11.59 30.50 31.13
CA ALA A 164 11.17 29.98 29.83
C ALA A 164 12.24 30.07 28.74
N LEU A 165 12.99 31.18 28.65
CA LEU A 165 13.95 31.43 27.58
C LEU A 165 15.14 30.45 27.60
N PRO A 166 15.75 30.14 28.76
CA PRO A 166 16.80 29.13 28.81
C PRO A 166 16.31 27.72 28.41
N SER A 167 15.08 27.33 28.75
CA SER A 167 14.49 26.06 28.28
C SER A 167 14.35 26.04 26.76
N GLN A 168 13.88 27.14 26.15
CA GLN A 168 13.77 27.24 24.70
C GLN A 168 15.14 27.18 24.01
N ALA A 169 16.13 27.88 24.54
CA ALA A 169 17.51 27.82 24.07
C ALA A 169 18.11 26.41 24.20
N TYR A 170 17.80 25.67 25.27
CA TYR A 170 18.19 24.27 25.41
C TYR A 170 17.60 23.39 24.30
N TYR A 171 16.30 23.51 23.99
CA TYR A 171 15.70 22.73 22.90
C TYR A 171 16.31 23.07 21.54
N PHE A 172 16.61 24.34 21.29
CA PHE A 172 17.31 24.76 20.08
C PHE A 172 18.73 24.17 20.00
N LEU A 173 19.53 24.28 21.08
CA LEU A 173 20.86 23.65 21.15
C LEU A 173 20.77 22.14 20.92
N LYS A 174 19.81 21.48 21.55
CA LYS A 174 19.55 20.06 21.39
C LYS A 174 19.26 19.73 19.92
N ASP A 175 18.38 20.46 19.24
CA ASP A 175 18.05 20.20 17.84
C ASP A 175 19.23 20.45 16.88
N VAL A 176 20.14 21.38 17.22
CA VAL A 176 21.37 21.62 16.44
C VAL A 176 22.42 20.53 16.65
N PHE A 177 22.58 20.02 17.86
CA PHE A 177 23.69 19.12 18.23
C PHE A 177 23.29 17.65 18.39
N HIS A 178 22.01 17.31 18.47
CA HIS A 178 21.52 15.94 18.64
C HIS A 178 21.05 15.36 17.31
N TYR A 179 21.74 14.31 16.83
CA TYR A 179 21.32 13.61 15.62
C TYR A 179 20.23 12.57 15.91
N HIS A 180 19.02 12.84 15.42
CA HIS A 180 17.85 11.99 15.60
C HIS A 180 17.91 10.73 14.71
N TYR A 181 18.72 9.73 15.06
CA TYR A 181 18.89 8.51 14.25
C TYR A 181 17.74 7.50 14.42
N HIS A 182 17.15 7.43 15.63
CA HIS A 182 16.23 6.34 16.00
C HIS A 182 14.78 6.78 16.26
N HIS A 183 14.48 8.07 16.22
CA HIS A 183 13.13 8.59 16.47
C HIS A 183 12.93 9.97 15.84
N ASP A 184 11.67 10.38 15.71
CA ASP A 184 11.31 11.72 15.23
C ASP A 184 11.81 12.80 16.23
N PRO A 185 12.37 13.93 15.78
CA PRO A 185 12.82 15.03 16.64
C PRO A 185 11.77 15.51 17.65
N ARG A 186 10.49 15.47 17.28
CA ARG A 186 9.37 15.93 18.12
C ARG A 186 9.06 15.01 19.29
N THR A 187 9.60 13.80 19.29
CA THR A 187 9.37 12.82 20.37
C THR A 187 10.36 12.98 21.54
N ASP A 188 11.40 13.79 21.36
CA ASP A 188 12.51 13.98 22.28
C ASP A 188 12.33 15.23 23.17
N GLN A 189 11.16 15.35 23.81
CA GLN A 189 10.81 16.48 24.69
C GLN A 189 10.77 16.07 26.18
N LEU A 190 11.53 15.04 26.54
CA LEU A 190 11.40 14.39 27.86
C LEU A 190 12.18 15.10 28.97
N LEU A 191 13.18 15.90 28.64
CA LEU A 191 14.08 16.53 29.59
C LEU A 191 13.99 18.05 29.49
N ASP A 192 13.72 18.70 30.62
CA ASP A 192 13.79 20.15 30.77
C ASP A 192 15.07 20.54 31.53
N ILE A 193 15.46 21.80 31.45
CA ILE A 193 16.58 22.32 32.25
C ILE A 193 16.17 22.44 33.72
N THR A 194 17.12 22.21 34.62
CA THR A 194 16.92 22.40 36.06
C THR A 194 17.70 23.63 36.51
N ARG A 195 17.02 24.55 37.20
CA ARG A 195 17.68 25.70 37.83
C ARG A 195 18.57 25.19 38.97
N VAL A 196 19.85 25.49 38.90
CA VAL A 196 20.82 25.21 39.96
C VAL A 196 21.06 26.49 40.73
N ASP A 197 20.88 26.45 42.06
CA ASP A 197 21.22 27.57 42.92
C ASP A 197 22.75 27.64 43.11
N THR A 198 23.36 28.66 42.52
CA THR A 198 24.81 28.89 42.58
C THR A 198 25.29 29.35 43.96
N SER A 199 24.40 29.71 44.90
CA SER A 199 24.77 29.93 46.30
C SER A 199 24.99 28.62 47.06
N LEU A 200 24.47 27.52 46.52
CA LEU A 200 24.52 26.17 47.08
C LEU A 200 25.50 25.26 46.31
N VAL A 201 26.68 25.75 45.91
CA VAL A 201 27.79 24.92 45.33
C VAL A 201 28.38 23.95 46.38
N ALA A 202 27.54 23.38 47.23
CA ALA A 202 27.80 22.15 47.94
C ALA A 202 27.35 20.96 47.07
N PRO A 203 28.05 19.82 47.13
CA PRO A 203 27.70 18.57 46.41
C PRO A 203 26.24 18.10 46.59
N ALA A 204 25.55 18.56 47.63
CA ALA A 204 24.18 18.18 47.96
C ALA A 204 23.16 18.63 46.90
N GLY A 205 23.25 19.86 46.37
CA GLY A 205 22.30 20.37 45.37
C GLY A 205 22.38 19.65 44.02
N ASP A 206 23.59 19.19 43.65
CA ASP A 206 23.85 18.46 42.41
C ASP A 206 23.35 17.00 42.46
N SER A 207 23.19 16.43 43.65
CA SER A 207 22.79 15.03 43.81
C SER A 207 21.26 14.84 43.73
N ASP A 208 20.51 15.77 44.33
CA ASP A 208 19.05 15.70 44.38
C ASP A 208 18.40 15.76 43.00
N TRP A 209 18.87 16.66 42.11
CA TRP A 209 18.31 16.76 40.76
C TRP A 209 18.59 15.51 39.94
N ARG A 210 19.78 14.91 40.04
CA ARG A 210 20.14 13.67 39.34
C ARG A 210 19.23 12.52 39.74
N VAL A 211 18.98 12.37 41.05
CA VAL A 211 18.04 11.38 41.58
C VAL A 211 16.62 11.64 41.08
N ASN A 212 16.17 12.90 41.08
CA ASN A 212 14.83 13.27 40.63
C ASN A 212 14.64 13.01 39.13
N ILE A 213 15.65 13.29 38.29
CA ILE A 213 15.61 12.99 36.86
C ILE A 213 15.53 11.48 36.61
N LEU A 214 16.40 10.68 37.24
CA LEU A 214 16.34 9.22 37.11
C LEU A 214 14.99 8.66 37.56
N ARG A 215 14.46 9.13 38.68
CA ARG A 215 13.14 8.74 39.18
C ARG A 215 12.03 9.13 38.21
N GLY A 216 12.11 10.34 37.63
CA GLY A 216 11.17 10.83 36.62
C GLY A 216 11.15 9.96 35.37
N LEU A 217 12.32 9.68 34.80
CA LEU A 217 12.46 8.80 33.64
C LEU A 217 11.97 7.38 33.93
N ALA A 218 12.36 6.81 35.07
CA ALA A 218 11.89 5.48 35.50
C ALA A 218 10.36 5.44 35.66
N LYS A 219 9.75 6.50 36.21
CA LYS A 219 8.29 6.61 36.34
C LYS A 219 7.60 6.62 34.98
N VAL A 220 8.11 7.40 34.01
CA VAL A 220 7.58 7.45 32.64
C VAL A 220 7.68 6.08 31.95
N VAL A 221 8.80 5.36 32.13
CA VAL A 221 8.95 3.99 31.63
C VAL A 221 7.89 3.06 32.23
N VAL A 222 7.65 3.15 33.55
CA VAL A 222 6.61 2.35 34.22
C VAL A 222 5.21 2.71 33.71
N GLU A 223 4.90 3.99 33.52
CA GLU A 223 3.61 4.44 32.98
C GLU A 223 3.37 3.91 31.56
N TYR A 224 4.36 4.02 30.67
CA TYR A 224 4.24 3.47 29.31
C TYR A 224 4.13 1.94 29.32
N ARG A 225 4.91 1.25 30.15
CA ARG A 225 4.84 -0.21 30.33
C ARG A 225 3.47 -0.67 30.84
N GLN A 226 2.83 0.10 31.72
CA GLN A 226 1.50 -0.22 32.24
C GLN A 226 0.38 0.03 31.22
N SER A 227 0.64 0.83 30.20
CA SER A 227 -0.35 1.07 29.16
C SER A 227 -0.39 -0.13 28.18
N ASN A 228 -1.56 -0.74 28.01
CA ASN A 228 -1.78 -1.88 27.10
C ASN A 228 -1.75 -1.48 25.60
N ARG A 229 -1.01 -0.43 25.22
CA ARG A 229 -0.93 0.05 23.84
C ARG A 229 0.41 -0.40 23.24
N PRO A 230 0.42 -1.08 22.08
CA PRO A 230 1.67 -1.57 21.45
C PRO A 230 2.69 -0.45 21.23
N ASP A 231 2.23 0.72 20.76
CA ASP A 231 3.10 1.88 20.51
C ASP A 231 3.78 2.41 21.79
N SER A 232 3.22 2.11 22.97
CA SER A 232 3.79 2.54 24.24
C SER A 232 5.01 1.72 24.64
N HIS A 233 5.14 0.46 24.24
CA HIS A 233 6.32 -0.35 24.57
C HIS A 233 7.57 0.22 23.89
N LYS A 234 7.47 0.58 22.60
CA LYS A 234 8.57 1.21 21.87
C LYS A 234 8.95 2.57 22.44
N LYS A 235 7.96 3.37 22.87
CA LYS A 235 8.21 4.62 23.62
C LYS A 235 8.90 4.37 24.95
N ALA A 236 8.48 3.34 25.71
CA ALA A 236 9.11 2.96 26.96
C ALA A 236 10.58 2.57 26.76
N LEU A 237 10.90 1.80 25.70
CA LEU A 237 12.29 1.48 25.35
C LEU A 237 13.11 2.72 25.01
N GLY A 238 12.52 3.68 24.28
CA GLY A 238 13.16 4.97 24.00
C GLY A 238 13.50 5.75 25.27
N VAL A 239 12.53 5.93 26.18
CA VAL A 239 12.77 6.61 27.48
C VAL A 239 13.78 5.85 28.34
N LEU A 240 13.72 4.51 28.31
CA LEU A 240 14.65 3.65 29.05
C LEU A 240 16.09 3.83 28.55
N ALA A 241 16.29 3.99 27.23
CA ALA A 241 17.61 4.27 26.67
C ALA A 241 18.18 5.61 27.15
N TYR A 242 17.35 6.66 27.26
CA TYR A 242 17.75 7.92 27.88
C TYR A 242 18.14 7.74 29.35
N ALA A 243 17.34 6.99 30.11
CA ALA A 243 17.61 6.72 31.52
C ALA A 243 18.92 5.96 31.72
N ASP A 244 19.19 4.96 30.88
CA ASP A 244 20.40 4.14 30.89
C ASP A 244 21.65 4.97 30.50
N ALA A 245 21.54 5.82 29.48
CA ALA A 245 22.59 6.75 29.09
C ALA A 245 22.89 7.78 30.20
N PHE A 246 21.85 8.36 30.81
CA PHE A 246 22.03 9.29 31.91
C PHE A 246 22.68 8.61 33.13
N GLN A 247 22.25 7.40 33.47
CA GLN A 247 22.82 6.59 34.54
C GLN A 247 24.30 6.26 34.33
N SER A 248 24.66 5.83 33.13
CA SER A 248 26.02 5.39 32.80
C SER A 248 27.02 6.55 32.70
N VAL A 249 26.56 7.76 32.37
CA VAL A 249 27.45 8.90 32.13
C VAL A 249 27.39 9.95 33.24
N LEU A 250 26.19 10.39 33.63
CA LEU A 250 25.98 11.59 34.43
C LEU A 250 25.50 11.31 35.86
N ALA A 251 24.74 10.24 36.12
CA ALA A 251 24.06 10.09 37.41
C ALA A 251 25.01 10.11 38.62
N ARG A 252 26.21 9.53 38.51
CA ARG A 252 27.23 9.50 39.57
C ARG A 252 28.43 10.39 39.32
N THR A 253 28.48 11.05 38.18
CA THR A 253 29.62 11.91 37.81
C THR A 253 29.30 13.35 38.19
N CYS A 254 29.85 13.79 39.33
CA CYS A 254 29.68 15.14 39.85
C CYS A 254 30.89 16.01 39.49
N ARG A 255 30.66 17.30 39.23
CA ARG A 255 31.75 18.25 39.00
C ARG A 255 32.27 18.77 40.34
N CYS A 256 33.58 18.93 40.45
CA CYS A 256 34.17 19.60 41.61
C CYS A 256 33.79 21.09 41.62
N ALA A 257 33.82 21.72 42.81
CA ALA A 257 33.50 23.14 42.95
C ALA A 257 34.44 24.05 42.13
N GLN A 258 35.71 23.65 42.01
CA GLN A 258 36.68 24.28 41.11
C GLN A 258 36.77 23.48 39.80
N VAL A 259 36.65 24.18 38.67
CA VAL A 259 36.61 23.57 37.33
C VAL A 259 37.90 22.80 37.02
N GLU A 260 39.03 23.31 37.51
CA GLU A 260 40.37 22.75 37.30
C GLU A 260 40.54 21.37 37.98
N GLN A 261 39.77 21.13 39.04
CA GLN A 261 39.76 19.88 39.82
C GLN A 261 38.98 18.76 39.12
N GLY A 262 38.25 19.07 38.05
CA GLY A 262 37.57 18.06 37.22
C GLY A 262 36.31 17.47 37.86
N PHE A 263 36.27 16.14 37.98
CA PHE A 263 35.08 15.39 38.39
C PHE A 263 35.36 14.47 39.56
N VAL A 264 34.33 14.25 40.37
CA VAL A 264 34.29 13.31 41.49
C VAL A 264 33.15 12.32 41.27
N TRP A 265 33.35 11.09 41.70
CA TRP A 265 32.33 10.07 41.67
C TRP A 265 31.49 10.12 42.96
N ASN A 266 30.17 10.11 42.82
CA ASN A 266 29.23 10.14 43.93
C ASN A 266 28.47 8.81 44.03
N ASP A 267 28.86 7.99 45.03
CA ASP A 267 28.23 6.70 45.29
C ASP A 267 26.87 6.79 45.99
N ASP A 268 26.49 7.97 46.51
CA ASP A 268 25.21 8.16 47.20
C ASP A 268 24.01 8.15 46.23
N VAL A 269 24.25 8.33 44.93
CA VAL A 269 23.19 8.25 43.91
C VAL A 269 22.87 6.78 43.62
N ILE A 270 21.66 6.38 44.02
CA ILE A 270 21.10 5.05 43.77
C ILE A 270 20.73 4.92 42.29
N LEU A 271 21.24 3.87 41.66
CA LEU A 271 20.99 3.52 40.26
C LEU A 271 19.84 2.51 40.13
N TYR A 272 19.23 2.46 38.96
CA TYR A 272 18.16 1.52 38.63
C TYR A 272 18.70 0.34 37.81
N ASP A 273 18.12 -0.84 38.03
CA ASP A 273 18.32 -1.99 37.14
C ASP A 273 17.35 -1.89 35.96
N PHE A 274 17.85 -1.28 34.89
CA PHE A 274 17.11 -1.12 33.65
C PHE A 274 17.16 -2.35 32.75
N GLU A 275 18.05 -3.32 33.00
CA GLU A 275 18.20 -4.49 32.15
C GLU A 275 16.98 -5.41 32.29
N HIS A 276 16.58 -5.72 33.52
CA HIS A 276 15.35 -6.48 33.76
C HIS A 276 14.10 -5.76 33.23
N THR A 277 14.09 -4.44 33.30
CA THR A 277 12.97 -3.64 32.78
C THR A 277 12.93 -3.69 31.25
N ARG A 278 14.09 -3.59 30.59
CA ARG A 278 14.26 -3.70 29.13
C ARG A 278 13.76 -5.05 28.65
N THR A 279 14.29 -6.14 29.19
CA THR A 279 13.88 -7.50 28.81
C THR A 279 12.38 -7.72 29.03
N SER A 280 11.81 -7.19 30.11
CA SER A 280 10.37 -7.27 30.35
C SER A 280 9.55 -6.52 29.30
N ILE A 281 9.99 -5.35 28.84
CA ILE A 281 9.28 -4.55 27.84
C ILE A 281 9.43 -5.18 26.45
N GLU A 282 10.62 -5.65 26.09
CA GLU A 282 10.85 -6.38 24.83
C GLU A 282 9.99 -7.64 24.75
N ALA A 283 9.86 -8.39 25.85
CA ALA A 283 8.96 -9.53 25.91
C ALA A 283 7.49 -9.13 25.69
N LEU A 284 7.05 -8.00 26.25
CA LEU A 284 5.69 -7.49 26.03
C LEU A 284 5.46 -7.01 24.58
N ASP A 285 6.46 -6.37 23.97
CA ASP A 285 6.41 -5.96 22.57
C ASP A 285 6.35 -7.17 21.64
N ALA A 286 7.20 -8.19 21.87
CA ALA A 286 7.18 -9.44 21.13
C ALA A 286 5.84 -10.19 21.25
N ILE A 287 5.24 -10.19 22.44
CA ILE A 287 3.88 -10.74 22.64
C ILE A 287 2.86 -9.96 21.80
N SER A 288 2.92 -8.62 21.81
CA SER A 288 2.00 -7.78 21.04
C SER A 288 2.15 -7.94 19.52
N GLU A 289 3.39 -7.99 19.02
CA GLU A 289 3.69 -8.27 17.62
C GLU A 289 3.22 -9.67 17.21
N SER A 290 3.41 -10.66 18.08
CA SER A 290 2.89 -12.02 17.88
C SER A 290 1.36 -12.05 17.85
N GLU A 291 0.66 -11.30 18.71
CA GLU A 291 -0.81 -11.20 18.69
C GLU A 291 -1.30 -10.60 17.37
N ARG A 292 -0.65 -9.53 16.90
CA ARG A 292 -0.98 -8.90 15.61
C ARG A 292 -0.71 -9.82 14.43
N GLY A 293 0.43 -10.52 14.44
CA GLY A 293 0.79 -11.52 13.44
C GLY A 293 -0.18 -12.69 13.41
N ALA A 294 -0.54 -13.21 14.59
CA ALA A 294 -1.54 -14.26 14.73
C ALA A 294 -2.89 -13.81 14.17
N HIS A 295 -3.37 -12.59 14.48
CA HIS A 295 -4.62 -12.07 13.93
C HIS A 295 -4.64 -12.00 12.39
N LEU A 296 -3.54 -11.59 11.76
CA LEU A 296 -3.43 -11.54 10.30
C LEU A 296 -3.38 -12.93 9.67
N GLN A 297 -2.61 -13.86 10.26
CA GLN A 297 -2.58 -15.26 9.82
C GLN A 297 -3.94 -15.93 9.99
N LEU A 298 -4.63 -15.67 11.10
CA LEU A 298 -5.98 -16.15 11.41
C LEU A 298 -7.02 -15.64 10.40
N PHE A 299 -6.92 -14.37 9.98
CA PHE A 299 -7.75 -13.83 8.90
C PHE A 299 -7.46 -14.51 7.55
N GLY A 300 -6.18 -14.72 7.23
CA GLY A 300 -5.76 -15.44 6.03
C GLY A 300 -6.27 -16.89 5.97
N ILE A 301 -6.17 -17.64 7.07
CA ILE A 301 -6.70 -19.01 7.18
C ILE A 301 -8.23 -19.01 7.03
N PHE A 302 -8.94 -18.07 7.65
CA PHE A 302 -10.39 -17.97 7.52
C PHE A 302 -10.83 -17.72 6.06
N ILE A 303 -10.18 -16.78 5.37
CA ILE A 303 -10.40 -16.56 3.93
C ILE A 303 -10.10 -17.84 3.15
N GLY A 304 -9.00 -18.54 3.48
CA GLY A 304 -8.64 -19.81 2.84
C GLY A 304 -9.71 -20.89 2.99
N VAL A 305 -10.28 -21.07 4.20
CA VAL A 305 -11.37 -22.02 4.45
C VAL A 305 -12.62 -21.63 3.66
N LEU A 306 -12.94 -20.33 3.60
CA LEU A 306 -14.09 -19.84 2.87
C LEU A 306 -13.95 -20.03 1.35
N LEU A 307 -12.78 -19.74 0.80
CA LEU A 307 -12.45 -20.01 -0.60
C LEU A 307 -12.46 -21.51 -0.90
N SER A 308 -11.98 -22.34 0.03
CA SER A 308 -12.01 -23.81 -0.10
C SER A 308 -13.44 -24.35 -0.08
N ALA A 309 -14.32 -23.81 0.76
CA ALA A 309 -15.73 -24.18 0.80
C ALA A 309 -16.44 -23.80 -0.51
N LEU A 310 -16.16 -22.62 -1.06
CA LEU A 310 -16.66 -22.20 -2.37
C LEU A 310 -16.12 -23.07 -3.50
N ALA A 311 -14.83 -23.41 -3.49
CA ALA A 311 -14.21 -24.28 -4.48
C ALA A 311 -14.78 -25.71 -4.42
N LEU A 312 -15.00 -26.23 -3.21
CA LEU A 312 -15.58 -27.57 -3.00
C LEU A 312 -17.05 -27.61 -3.40
N TRP A 313 -17.80 -26.52 -3.16
CA TRP A 313 -19.15 -26.35 -3.70
C TRP A 313 -19.14 -26.29 -5.23
N ALA A 314 -18.28 -25.46 -5.84
CA ALA A 314 -18.16 -25.36 -7.28
C ALA A 314 -17.78 -26.71 -7.91
N GLY A 315 -16.87 -27.46 -7.29
CA GLY A 315 -16.51 -28.82 -7.66
C GLY A 315 -17.69 -29.79 -7.55
N ALA A 316 -18.49 -29.72 -6.48
CA ALA A 316 -19.70 -30.54 -6.33
C ALA A 316 -20.75 -30.25 -7.42
N VAL A 317 -20.93 -28.97 -7.79
CA VAL A 317 -21.80 -28.54 -8.91
C VAL A 317 -21.26 -29.04 -10.26
N GLN A 318 -19.95 -29.18 -10.41
CA GLN A 318 -19.29 -29.71 -11.62
C GLN A 318 -19.26 -31.25 -11.68
N ILE A 319 -19.32 -31.95 -10.55
CA ILE A 319 -19.38 -33.41 -10.52
C ILE A 319 -20.68 -33.93 -11.13
N GLN A 320 -21.80 -33.20 -10.98
CA GLN A 320 -23.09 -33.58 -11.54
C GLN A 320 -23.08 -33.70 -13.08
N PRO A 321 -22.61 -32.71 -13.87
CA PRO A 321 -22.47 -32.88 -15.32
C PRO A 321 -21.39 -33.89 -15.73
N ILE A 322 -20.36 -34.17 -14.91
CA ILE A 322 -19.39 -35.23 -15.20
C ILE A 322 -20.01 -36.63 -15.00
N LEU A 323 -20.82 -36.82 -13.95
CA LEU A 323 -21.50 -38.09 -13.67
C LEU A 323 -22.71 -38.34 -14.58
N CYS A 324 -23.31 -37.29 -15.12
CA CYS A 324 -24.50 -37.36 -15.97
C CYS A 324 -24.25 -37.00 -17.44
N GLY A 325 -23.02 -36.61 -17.81
CA GLY A 325 -22.68 -36.11 -19.15
C GLY A 325 -23.15 -34.67 -19.40
N ASP A 326 -22.63 -34.02 -20.46
CA ASP A 326 -22.87 -32.61 -20.82
C ASP A 326 -24.33 -32.24 -21.21
N ASP A 327 -25.27 -33.17 -21.09
CA ASP A 327 -26.61 -33.06 -21.66
C ASP A 327 -27.61 -32.40 -20.70
N ARG A 328 -27.28 -31.20 -20.20
CA ARG A 328 -28.17 -30.41 -19.31
C ARG A 328 -29.53 -30.04 -19.95
N ALA A 329 -29.62 -30.05 -21.28
CA ALA A 329 -30.87 -29.81 -22.00
C ALA A 329 -31.84 -31.00 -21.98
N ASN A 330 -31.37 -32.21 -21.62
CA ASN A 330 -32.15 -33.43 -21.55
C ASN A 330 -32.06 -34.01 -20.13
N ALA A 331 -32.84 -33.46 -19.20
CA ALA A 331 -32.86 -33.84 -17.78
C ALA A 331 -33.41 -35.27 -17.47
N ALA A 332 -33.06 -36.30 -18.25
CA ALA A 332 -33.69 -37.62 -18.18
C ALA A 332 -32.78 -38.85 -17.98
N VAL A 333 -31.44 -38.76 -18.03
CA VAL A 333 -30.61 -39.98 -17.88
C VAL A 333 -29.30 -39.73 -17.11
N CYS A 334 -29.36 -39.75 -15.78
CA CYS A 334 -28.19 -40.15 -14.97
C CYS A 334 -28.26 -41.67 -14.76
N PRO A 335 -27.15 -42.43 -14.81
CA PRO A 335 -27.15 -43.85 -14.43
C PRO A 335 -27.73 -44.02 -13.03
N PRO A 336 -28.46 -45.11 -12.70
CA PRO A 336 -28.94 -45.36 -11.35
C PRO A 336 -27.74 -45.57 -10.42
N ILE A 337 -27.26 -44.49 -9.82
CA ILE A 337 -26.21 -44.56 -8.82
C ILE A 337 -26.87 -45.14 -7.58
N ARG A 338 -26.40 -46.32 -7.14
CA ARG A 338 -26.92 -46.92 -5.90
C ARG A 338 -26.78 -45.88 -4.78
N PRO A 339 -27.85 -45.58 -4.02
CA PRO A 339 -27.79 -44.58 -2.96
C PRO A 339 -26.77 -45.05 -1.92
N ASN A 340 -25.59 -44.47 -2.01
CA ASN A 340 -24.58 -44.55 -0.96
C ASN A 340 -24.50 -43.17 -0.30
N PHE A 341 -23.90 -43.14 0.89
CA PHE A 341 -23.74 -41.92 1.68
C PHE A 341 -23.16 -40.76 0.85
N THR A 342 -22.18 -41.04 -0.01
CA THR A 342 -21.49 -40.05 -0.85
C THR A 342 -22.43 -39.39 -1.87
N THR A 343 -23.24 -40.17 -2.58
CA THR A 343 -24.22 -39.62 -3.54
C THR A 343 -25.31 -38.78 -2.87
N ASN A 344 -25.81 -39.22 -1.71
CA ASN A 344 -26.82 -38.46 -0.98
C ASN A 344 -26.26 -37.14 -0.45
N LEU A 345 -25.00 -37.15 -0.01
CA LEU A 345 -24.29 -35.96 0.45
C LEU A 345 -24.10 -34.95 -0.69
N VAL A 346 -23.63 -35.39 -1.87
CA VAL A 346 -23.46 -34.52 -3.05
C VAL A 346 -24.79 -33.90 -3.48
N ASN A 347 -25.86 -34.70 -3.56
CA ASN A 347 -27.18 -34.19 -3.91
C ASN A 347 -27.72 -33.17 -2.89
N TRP A 348 -27.46 -33.37 -1.60
CA TRP A 348 -27.84 -32.41 -0.57
C TRP A 348 -27.06 -31.09 -0.67
N ILE A 349 -25.76 -31.15 -0.96
CA ILE A 349 -24.88 -29.98 -1.16
C ILE A 349 -25.37 -29.13 -2.33
N VAL A 350 -25.69 -29.77 -3.45
CA VAL A 350 -26.18 -29.09 -4.67
C VAL A 350 -27.57 -28.49 -4.46
N ALA A 351 -28.47 -29.20 -3.78
CA ALA A 351 -29.83 -28.73 -3.51
C ALA A 351 -29.89 -27.62 -2.44
N ASN A 352 -28.89 -27.53 -1.56
CA ASN A 352 -28.85 -26.58 -0.45
C ASN A 352 -27.52 -25.81 -0.42
N PRO A 353 -27.20 -25.04 -1.47
CA PRO A 353 -25.89 -24.37 -1.61
C PRO A 353 -25.63 -23.40 -0.45
N LEU A 354 -26.68 -22.67 -0.05
CA LEU A 354 -26.63 -21.72 1.05
C LEU A 354 -26.46 -22.41 2.40
N GLY A 355 -27.19 -23.51 2.61
CA GLY A 355 -27.06 -24.34 3.81
C GLY A 355 -25.66 -24.94 3.94
N PHE A 356 -25.08 -25.42 2.84
CA PHE A 356 -23.75 -26.02 2.83
C PHE A 356 -22.62 -25.02 3.14
N VAL A 357 -22.62 -23.85 2.47
CA VAL A 357 -21.61 -22.80 2.71
C VAL A 357 -21.72 -22.26 4.12
N VAL A 358 -22.94 -22.02 4.62
CA VAL A 358 -23.15 -21.58 6.01
C VAL A 358 -22.68 -22.63 7.01
N LEU A 359 -22.99 -23.91 6.80
CA LEU A 359 -22.62 -24.99 7.72
C LEU A 359 -21.10 -25.21 7.74
N LEU A 360 -20.42 -25.16 6.59
CA LEU A 360 -18.96 -25.22 6.53
C LEU A 360 -18.28 -23.98 7.12
N THR A 361 -18.85 -22.79 6.93
CA THR A 361 -18.32 -21.56 7.51
C THR A 361 -18.50 -21.54 9.03
N LEU A 362 -19.63 -22.03 9.54
CA LEU A 362 -19.86 -22.22 10.97
C LEU A 362 -18.95 -23.30 11.55
N ALA A 363 -18.75 -24.42 10.86
CA ALA A 363 -17.85 -25.50 11.30
C ALA A 363 -16.38 -25.05 11.29
N GLY A 364 -15.96 -24.34 10.24
CA GLY A 364 -14.63 -23.73 10.13
C GLY A 364 -14.41 -22.66 11.19
N GLY A 365 -15.39 -21.78 11.42
CA GLY A 365 -15.37 -20.79 12.48
C GLY A 365 -15.34 -21.41 13.89
N MET A 366 -16.04 -22.53 14.09
CA MET A 366 -16.04 -23.25 15.37
C MET A 366 -14.72 -24.00 15.60
N ALA A 367 -14.16 -24.67 14.59
CA ALA A 367 -12.84 -25.30 14.64
C ALA A 367 -11.73 -24.26 14.89
N TYR A 368 -11.84 -23.08 14.25
CA TYR A 368 -10.98 -21.92 14.46
C TYR A 368 -11.01 -21.43 15.92
N ILE A 369 -12.21 -21.23 16.49
CA ILE A 369 -12.39 -20.81 17.90
C ILE A 369 -11.80 -21.87 18.86
N PHE A 370 -11.98 -23.15 18.52
CA PHE A 370 -11.58 -24.29 19.35
C PHE A 370 -10.07 -24.52 19.36
N LEU A 371 -9.41 -24.43 18.20
CA LEU A 371 -7.97 -24.67 18.05
C LEU A 371 -7.11 -23.56 18.65
N PHE A 372 -7.52 -22.29 18.50
CA PHE A 372 -6.60 -21.17 18.76
C PHE A 372 -7.02 -20.25 19.92
N LYS A 373 -8.30 -20.21 20.34
CA LYS A 373 -8.78 -19.25 21.37
C LYS A 373 -9.08 -19.85 22.76
N ARG A 374 -8.71 -21.12 23.01
CA ARG A 374 -8.91 -21.84 24.30
C ARG A 374 -10.31 -21.63 24.94
N VAL A 375 -11.39 -21.77 24.16
CA VAL A 375 -12.73 -21.87 24.76
C VAL A 375 -12.89 -23.28 25.34
N THR A 376 -12.48 -23.46 26.60
CA THR A 376 -12.40 -24.76 27.29
C THR A 376 -13.71 -25.19 27.98
N ASN A 377 -14.75 -24.36 27.92
CA ASN A 377 -15.99 -24.54 28.68
C ASN A 377 -17.18 -25.06 27.85
N VAL A 378 -16.95 -25.68 26.68
CA VAL A 378 -18.02 -26.35 25.92
C VAL A 378 -18.14 -27.81 26.40
N PRO A 379 -19.33 -28.30 26.80
CA PRO A 379 -19.50 -29.71 27.14
C PRO A 379 -19.10 -30.58 25.94
N PHE A 380 -18.41 -31.71 26.19
CA PHE A 380 -17.79 -32.63 25.19
C PHE A 380 -16.46 -32.18 24.52
N ALA A 381 -15.85 -31.06 24.92
CA ALA A 381 -14.57 -30.61 24.36
C ALA A 381 -13.37 -31.54 24.67
N LYS A 382 -13.35 -32.20 25.83
CA LYS A 382 -12.19 -32.99 26.32
C LYS A 382 -11.76 -34.18 25.42
N PRO A 383 -12.66 -35.01 24.86
CA PRO A 383 -12.26 -36.08 23.93
C PRO A 383 -11.75 -35.55 22.59
N VAL A 384 -12.37 -34.49 22.05
CA VAL A 384 -11.93 -33.84 20.79
C VAL A 384 -10.55 -33.20 20.96
N LEU A 385 -10.29 -32.55 22.10
CA LEU A 385 -8.98 -32.00 22.46
C LEU A 385 -7.88 -33.08 22.50
N ARG A 386 -8.18 -34.30 22.94
CA ARG A 386 -7.20 -35.40 22.94
C ARG A 386 -6.88 -35.88 21.51
N PHE A 387 -7.90 -36.00 20.67
CA PHE A 387 -7.75 -36.42 19.27
C PHE A 387 -7.02 -35.37 18.41
N VAL A 388 -7.32 -34.09 18.62
CA VAL A 388 -6.66 -32.99 17.92
C VAL A 388 -5.22 -32.79 18.40
N ARG A 389 -4.95 -32.96 19.70
CA ARG A 389 -3.60 -32.86 20.27
C ARG A 389 -2.69 -33.98 19.81
N SER A 390 -3.20 -35.21 19.61
CA SER A 390 -2.43 -36.29 18.99
C SER A 390 -2.11 -36.04 17.51
N MET A 391 -2.89 -35.19 16.83
CA MET A 391 -2.61 -34.77 15.44
C MET A 391 -1.68 -33.54 15.38
N SER A 392 -1.74 -32.64 16.37
CA SER A 392 -0.98 -31.39 16.40
C SER A 392 0.43 -31.52 16.99
N GLU A 393 0.79 -32.66 17.59
CA GLU A 393 2.16 -32.93 18.06
C GLU A 393 3.20 -33.01 16.92
N ALA A 394 2.75 -33.01 15.65
CA ALA A 394 3.63 -32.92 14.48
C ALA A 394 3.92 -31.47 14.01
N VAL A 395 3.15 -30.46 14.45
CA VAL A 395 3.34 -29.07 14.02
C VAL A 395 3.03 -28.10 15.16
N GLY A 396 4.08 -27.61 15.82
CA GLY A 396 4.10 -26.30 16.46
C GLY A 396 3.48 -26.19 17.86
N THR A 397 4.30 -26.42 18.87
CA THR A 397 4.11 -25.89 20.24
C THR A 397 4.35 -24.37 20.30
N GLU A 398 3.92 -23.74 21.40
CA GLU A 398 4.23 -22.36 21.84
C GLU A 398 3.31 -21.21 21.37
N VAL A 399 2.00 -21.25 21.69
CA VAL A 399 1.23 -20.00 21.94
C VAL A 399 0.11 -20.29 22.95
N ALA A 400 0.38 -20.08 24.24
CA ALA A 400 -0.68 -20.14 25.25
C ALA A 400 -0.39 -19.27 26.47
N LYS A 401 -0.78 -17.98 26.43
CA LYS A 401 -1.17 -17.21 27.63
C LYS A 401 -1.90 -15.89 27.28
N ARG A 402 -3.18 -15.81 27.73
CA ARG A 402 -4.04 -14.65 28.12
C ARG A 402 -4.06 -13.39 27.21
N GLY A 403 -5.19 -12.74 26.91
CA GLY A 403 -6.57 -12.89 27.39
C GLY A 403 -7.52 -11.75 26.97
N ARG A 404 -8.82 -12.03 27.13
CA ARG A 404 -9.95 -11.13 27.47
C ARG A 404 -10.12 -9.81 26.69
N ASP A 405 -10.60 -9.90 25.45
CA ASP A 405 -11.44 -8.85 24.88
C ASP A 405 -12.75 -9.42 24.32
N ARG A 406 -13.85 -9.15 25.02
CA ARG A 406 -15.20 -9.65 24.69
C ARG A 406 -15.89 -8.79 23.63
N ILE A 407 -15.52 -7.52 23.50
CA ILE A 407 -16.20 -6.58 22.61
C ILE A 407 -15.72 -6.73 21.17
N GLY A 408 -14.40 -6.81 20.97
CA GLY A 408 -13.82 -7.18 19.66
C GLY A 408 -14.30 -8.56 19.18
N TYR A 409 -14.56 -9.49 20.11
CA TYR A 409 -15.13 -10.80 19.80
C TYR A 409 -16.55 -10.72 19.21
N TYR A 410 -17.45 -9.92 19.79
CA TYR A 410 -18.80 -9.76 19.23
C TYR A 410 -18.78 -9.01 17.91
N ALA A 411 -17.95 -7.96 17.77
CA ALA A 411 -17.81 -7.24 16.52
C ALA A 411 -17.27 -8.13 15.38
N GLN A 412 -16.26 -8.95 15.68
CA GLN A 412 -15.71 -9.89 14.70
C GLN A 412 -16.71 -11.00 14.34
N LEU A 413 -17.47 -11.54 15.31
CA LEU A 413 -18.54 -12.51 15.02
C LEU A 413 -19.64 -11.90 14.14
N VAL A 414 -20.04 -10.66 14.40
CA VAL A 414 -21.04 -9.96 13.58
C VAL A 414 -20.52 -9.71 12.17
N LEU A 415 -19.25 -9.32 12.03
CA LEU A 415 -18.61 -9.14 10.72
C LEU A 415 -18.52 -10.45 9.94
N LEU A 416 -18.07 -11.53 10.60
CA LEU A 416 -17.97 -12.86 9.99
C LEU A 416 -19.36 -13.37 9.60
N PHE A 417 -20.36 -13.21 10.46
CA PHE A 417 -21.75 -13.57 10.15
C PHE A 417 -22.28 -12.74 8.96
N GLY A 418 -22.04 -11.43 8.96
CA GLY A 418 -22.43 -10.54 7.87
C GLY A 418 -21.78 -10.90 6.54
N LEU A 419 -20.48 -11.21 6.54
CA LEU A 419 -19.73 -11.63 5.34
C LEU A 419 -20.23 -13.00 4.84
N SER A 420 -20.51 -13.93 5.75
CA SER A 420 -21.09 -15.24 5.45
C SER A 420 -22.45 -15.08 4.78
N VAL A 421 -23.30 -14.20 5.29
CA VAL A 421 -24.63 -13.90 4.75
C VAL A 421 -24.53 -13.19 3.39
N LEU A 422 -23.61 -12.24 3.21
CA LEU A 422 -23.40 -11.54 1.94
C LEU A 422 -22.92 -12.48 0.82
N LEU A 423 -22.01 -13.39 1.13
CA LEU A 423 -21.50 -14.39 0.18
C LEU A 423 -22.56 -15.45 -0.14
N ALA A 424 -23.31 -15.90 0.87
CA ALA A 424 -24.49 -16.73 0.69
C ALA A 424 -25.54 -16.06 -0.21
N TRP A 425 -25.77 -14.77 -0.02
CA TRP A 425 -26.70 -13.97 -0.82
C TRP A 425 -26.21 -13.78 -2.26
N GLY A 426 -24.92 -13.49 -2.45
CA GLY A 426 -24.29 -13.42 -3.77
C GLY A 426 -24.38 -14.76 -4.51
N ALA A 427 -24.06 -15.87 -3.85
CA ALA A 427 -24.19 -17.21 -4.43
C ALA A 427 -25.63 -17.51 -4.84
N TYR A 428 -26.61 -17.17 -4.00
CA TYR A 428 -28.05 -17.36 -4.29
C TYR A 428 -28.55 -16.57 -5.51
N TRP A 429 -27.97 -15.39 -5.77
CA TRP A 429 -28.32 -14.57 -6.93
C TRP A 429 -27.62 -15.01 -8.21
N VAL A 430 -26.42 -15.59 -8.11
CA VAL A 430 -25.65 -16.10 -9.25
C VAL A 430 -26.12 -17.51 -9.65
N THR A 431 -26.75 -18.28 -8.75
CA THR A 431 -27.35 -19.58 -9.09
C THR A 431 -28.72 -19.43 -9.79
N PRO A 432 -28.91 -20.02 -10.99
CA PRO A 432 -30.21 -20.04 -11.65
C PRO A 432 -31.23 -20.83 -10.81
N LYS A 433 -32.38 -20.23 -10.50
CA LYS A 433 -33.35 -20.70 -9.49
C LYS A 433 -34.39 -21.69 -10.00
N ASN A 434 -34.36 -22.04 -11.27
CA ASN A 434 -35.31 -22.96 -11.89
C ASN A 434 -34.53 -24.17 -12.42
N GLU A 435 -35.11 -25.37 -12.28
CA GLU A 435 -34.68 -26.66 -12.84
C GLU A 435 -34.02 -27.65 -11.86
N VAL A 436 -34.84 -28.33 -11.05
CA VAL A 436 -34.68 -29.79 -10.89
C VAL A 436 -36.07 -30.45 -10.83
N PRO A 437 -36.67 -30.85 -11.98
CA PRO A 437 -37.90 -31.65 -11.98
C PRO A 437 -37.62 -33.16 -11.75
N PRO A 438 -38.58 -33.95 -11.21
CA PRO A 438 -38.38 -35.37 -10.91
C PRO A 438 -38.40 -36.28 -12.17
N VAL A 439 -37.57 -37.33 -12.16
CA VAL A 439 -37.16 -38.16 -13.31
C VAL A 439 -38.20 -39.24 -13.68
N THR A 440 -38.55 -39.35 -14.96
CA THR A 440 -39.24 -40.53 -15.58
C THR A 440 -38.57 -40.93 -16.91
N PRO A 441 -38.60 -42.21 -17.32
CA PRO A 441 -37.74 -42.72 -18.40
C PRO A 441 -38.37 -42.69 -19.81
N ARG A 442 -37.57 -42.43 -20.85
CA ARG A 442 -37.87 -42.75 -22.27
C ARG A 442 -36.61 -42.82 -23.16
N PRO A 443 -36.67 -43.38 -24.40
CA PRO A 443 -35.65 -44.29 -24.94
C PRO A 443 -34.73 -43.65 -26.00
N SER A 444 -33.65 -44.39 -26.26
CA SER A 444 -32.43 -44.10 -27.04
C SER A 444 -32.58 -43.70 -28.53
N ALA A 445 -31.64 -42.87 -29.03
CA ALA A 445 -31.32 -42.70 -30.46
C ALA A 445 -29.79 -42.52 -30.72
N ALA A 446 -29.37 -42.79 -31.96
CA ALA A 446 -28.07 -43.31 -32.42
C ALA A 446 -27.03 -42.25 -32.92
N PRO A 447 -25.78 -42.64 -33.32
CA PRO A 447 -24.61 -41.75 -33.35
C PRO A 447 -24.33 -41.02 -34.68
N GLY A 448 -24.00 -39.74 -34.60
CA GLY A 448 -23.43 -38.87 -35.66
C GLY A 448 -22.70 -37.66 -35.03
N THR A 449 -21.82 -36.97 -35.76
CA THR A 449 -21.08 -35.81 -35.22
C THR A 449 -22.05 -34.73 -34.72
N PRO A 450 -21.78 -34.06 -33.57
CA PRO A 450 -22.76 -33.17 -32.95
C PRO A 450 -23.25 -32.05 -33.88
N TRP A 451 -22.40 -31.56 -34.79
CA TRP A 451 -22.72 -30.47 -35.73
C TRP A 451 -23.53 -30.90 -36.96
N ALA A 452 -23.60 -32.21 -37.27
CA ALA A 452 -24.52 -32.74 -38.28
C ALA A 452 -25.99 -32.61 -37.85
N SER A 453 -26.24 -32.46 -36.54
CA SER A 453 -27.57 -32.16 -36.02
C SER A 453 -28.10 -30.79 -36.46
N LEU A 454 -27.25 -29.88 -36.95
CA LEU A 454 -27.69 -28.57 -37.45
C LEU A 454 -28.46 -28.68 -38.78
N ASP A 455 -28.31 -29.80 -39.49
CA ASP A 455 -29.01 -30.07 -40.76
C ASP A 455 -30.52 -30.04 -40.57
N GLN A 456 -31.01 -30.49 -39.41
CA GLN A 456 -32.44 -30.52 -39.09
C GLN A 456 -33.04 -29.11 -38.85
N PHE A 457 -32.19 -28.07 -38.77
CA PHE A 457 -32.56 -26.68 -38.55
C PHE A 457 -32.60 -25.87 -39.85
N VAL A 458 -32.11 -26.41 -40.97
CA VAL A 458 -32.16 -25.75 -42.28
C VAL A 458 -33.63 -25.53 -42.69
N GLY A 459 -33.94 -24.31 -43.14
CA GLY A 459 -35.30 -23.89 -43.51
C GLY A 459 -36.20 -23.55 -42.33
N LYS A 460 -35.67 -23.53 -41.09
CA LYS A 460 -36.42 -23.13 -39.88
C LYS A 460 -35.85 -21.85 -39.30
N SER A 461 -36.67 -21.13 -38.53
CA SER A 461 -36.22 -19.92 -37.83
C SER A 461 -35.29 -20.26 -36.66
N PRO A 462 -34.14 -19.59 -36.49
CA PRO A 462 -33.23 -19.78 -35.36
C PRO A 462 -33.88 -19.67 -33.96
N LYS A 463 -35.00 -18.96 -33.84
CA LYS A 463 -35.75 -18.76 -32.59
C LYS A 463 -36.58 -20.00 -32.26
N GLU A 464 -37.09 -20.68 -33.27
CA GLU A 464 -37.83 -21.92 -33.13
C GLU A 464 -36.90 -23.09 -32.83
N THR A 465 -35.70 -23.08 -33.42
CA THR A 465 -34.70 -24.14 -33.25
C THR A 465 -33.77 -23.92 -32.07
N GLY A 466 -33.78 -22.72 -31.48
CA GLY A 466 -32.84 -22.34 -30.43
C GLY A 466 -31.39 -22.30 -30.93
N LEU A 467 -31.17 -21.96 -32.21
CA LEU A 467 -29.85 -22.02 -32.85
C LEU A 467 -28.77 -21.26 -32.07
N PHE A 468 -29.10 -20.10 -31.48
CA PHE A 468 -28.12 -19.30 -30.73
C PHE A 468 -28.05 -19.63 -29.24
N THR A 469 -29.06 -20.32 -28.71
CA THR A 469 -29.26 -20.47 -27.26
C THR A 469 -29.07 -21.90 -26.76
N THR A 470 -29.51 -22.89 -27.51
CA THR A 470 -29.56 -24.31 -27.08
C THR A 470 -28.93 -25.28 -28.08
N SER A 471 -28.57 -24.82 -29.29
CA SER A 471 -27.91 -25.69 -30.27
C SER A 471 -26.46 -26.01 -29.91
N VAL A 472 -25.88 -26.97 -30.64
CA VAL A 472 -24.47 -27.38 -30.52
C VAL A 472 -23.46 -26.27 -30.81
N ILE A 473 -23.88 -25.14 -31.39
CA ILE A 473 -23.03 -23.96 -31.62
C ILE A 473 -23.28 -22.84 -30.60
N ALA A 474 -24.32 -22.93 -29.77
CA ALA A 474 -24.74 -21.85 -28.88
C ALA A 474 -23.65 -21.44 -27.88
N GLY A 475 -22.95 -22.41 -27.28
CA GLY A 475 -21.80 -22.15 -26.41
C GLY A 475 -20.69 -21.40 -27.15
N LYS A 476 -20.34 -21.86 -28.35
CA LYS A 476 -19.28 -21.26 -29.16
C LYS A 476 -19.64 -19.85 -29.66
N VAL A 477 -20.91 -19.59 -29.98
CA VAL A 477 -21.41 -18.24 -30.32
C VAL A 477 -21.27 -17.29 -29.12
N ARG A 478 -21.62 -17.75 -27.91
CA ARG A 478 -21.50 -16.96 -26.68
C ARG A 478 -20.05 -16.65 -26.33
N ASP A 479 -19.16 -17.64 -26.45
CA ASP A 479 -17.74 -17.48 -26.17
C ASP A 479 -17.07 -16.49 -27.13
N ILE A 480 -17.49 -16.48 -28.40
CA ILE A 480 -16.94 -15.59 -29.43
C ILE A 480 -17.43 -14.14 -29.24
N LEU A 481 -18.67 -13.94 -28.81
CA LEU A 481 -19.26 -12.60 -28.66
C LEU A 481 -19.02 -11.97 -27.29
N GLY A 482 -18.84 -12.76 -26.24
CA GLY A 482 -18.64 -12.26 -24.88
C GLY A 482 -19.76 -11.29 -24.45
N GLU A 483 -19.37 -10.08 -24.04
CA GLU A 483 -20.31 -9.03 -23.60
C GLU A 483 -21.25 -8.54 -24.72
N ASP A 484 -20.91 -8.73 -25.99
CA ASP A 484 -21.72 -8.30 -27.14
C ASP A 484 -22.80 -9.35 -27.52
N TYR A 485 -22.89 -10.46 -26.78
CA TYR A 485 -23.86 -11.53 -27.04
C TYR A 485 -25.32 -11.07 -26.94
N ASP A 486 -25.67 -10.28 -25.92
CA ASP A 486 -27.03 -9.76 -25.76
C ASP A 486 -27.37 -8.76 -26.87
N ALA A 487 -26.39 -7.94 -27.28
CA ALA A 487 -26.53 -6.99 -28.38
C ALA A 487 -26.74 -7.70 -29.73
N PHE A 488 -26.10 -8.86 -29.94
CA PHE A 488 -26.32 -9.74 -31.08
C PHE A 488 -27.74 -10.33 -31.08
N LEU A 489 -28.22 -10.86 -29.94
CA LEU A 489 -29.57 -11.41 -29.84
C LEU A 489 -30.66 -10.38 -30.15
N VAL A 490 -30.50 -9.14 -29.66
CA VAL A 490 -31.43 -8.04 -29.98
C VAL A 490 -31.48 -7.76 -31.48
N ARG A 491 -30.33 -7.85 -32.17
CA ARG A 491 -30.24 -7.62 -33.62
C ARG A 491 -30.64 -8.85 -34.45
N MET A 492 -30.84 -9.99 -33.82
CA MET A 492 -31.39 -11.20 -34.42
C MET A 492 -32.89 -11.40 -34.09
N THR A 493 -33.58 -10.34 -33.63
CA THR A 493 -35.00 -10.41 -33.27
C THR A 493 -35.89 -10.73 -34.47
N GLN A 494 -35.65 -10.09 -35.62
CA GLN A 494 -36.25 -10.44 -36.91
C GLN A 494 -35.17 -11.06 -37.80
N GLN A 495 -35.22 -12.37 -37.96
CA GLN A 495 -34.17 -13.16 -38.61
C GLN A 495 -34.72 -13.97 -39.77
N SER A 496 -33.87 -14.25 -40.75
CA SER A 496 -34.18 -15.22 -41.80
C SER A 496 -34.22 -16.64 -41.25
N GLU A 497 -34.83 -17.55 -41.99
CA GLU A 497 -34.60 -18.98 -41.81
C GLU A 497 -33.12 -19.31 -42.01
N LEU A 498 -32.66 -20.39 -41.37
CA LEU A 498 -31.31 -20.89 -41.56
C LEU A 498 -31.18 -21.45 -42.98
N ARG A 499 -30.27 -20.88 -43.77
CA ARG A 499 -30.05 -21.27 -45.17
C ARG A 499 -28.74 -22.03 -45.31
N ARG A 500 -28.65 -22.83 -46.37
CA ARG A 500 -27.49 -23.68 -46.69
C ARG A 500 -26.93 -23.33 -48.07
N ASP A 501 -25.61 -23.24 -48.15
CA ASP A 501 -24.84 -23.24 -49.40
C ASP A 501 -23.64 -24.18 -49.25
N GLY A 502 -23.73 -25.38 -49.82
CA GLY A 502 -22.78 -26.46 -49.56
C GLY A 502 -22.71 -26.84 -48.08
N ASN A 503 -21.51 -26.78 -47.49
CA ASN A 503 -21.26 -27.06 -46.06
C ASN A 503 -21.38 -25.82 -45.15
N ILE A 504 -21.76 -24.67 -45.74
CA ILE A 504 -21.91 -23.41 -45.02
C ILE A 504 -23.38 -23.18 -44.71
N LEU A 505 -23.70 -23.00 -43.43
CA LEU A 505 -25.00 -22.54 -42.97
C LEU A 505 -24.92 -21.05 -42.61
N TRP A 506 -25.96 -20.30 -42.92
CA TRP A 506 -25.98 -18.87 -42.63
C TRP A 506 -27.36 -18.34 -42.30
N VAL A 507 -27.37 -17.28 -41.50
CA VAL A 507 -28.56 -16.54 -41.13
C VAL A 507 -28.24 -15.06 -40.99
N VAL A 508 -29.19 -14.21 -41.36
CA VAL A 508 -29.13 -12.76 -41.22
C VAL A 508 -30.32 -12.28 -40.40
N GLY A 509 -30.14 -11.23 -39.61
CA GLY A 509 -31.21 -10.63 -38.83
C GLY A 509 -31.06 -9.13 -38.66
N SER A 510 -32.18 -8.49 -38.34
CA SER A 510 -32.25 -7.08 -37.95
C SER A 510 -33.20 -6.91 -36.76
N ARG A 511 -33.25 -5.70 -36.22
CA ARG A 511 -34.18 -5.36 -35.14
C ARG A 511 -35.62 -5.18 -35.65
N SER A 512 -35.78 -4.60 -36.85
CA SER A 512 -37.06 -4.44 -37.53
C SER A 512 -36.92 -4.40 -39.06
N THR A 513 -38.03 -4.58 -39.78
CA THR A 513 -38.07 -4.53 -41.24
C THR A 513 -37.62 -3.15 -41.75
N GLY A 514 -36.57 -3.11 -42.59
CA GLY A 514 -36.01 -1.87 -43.14
C GLY A 514 -34.94 -1.18 -42.28
N ASP A 515 -34.56 -1.76 -41.15
CA ASP A 515 -33.43 -1.28 -40.33
C ASP A 515 -32.09 -1.45 -41.08
N GLN A 516 -31.21 -0.45 -40.98
CA GLN A 516 -29.88 -0.50 -41.58
C GLN A 516 -28.84 -1.20 -40.69
N ASP A 517 -29.16 -1.33 -39.39
CA ASP A 517 -28.38 -2.09 -38.43
C ASP A 517 -28.92 -3.53 -38.30
N GLY A 518 -28.00 -4.48 -38.16
CA GLY A 518 -28.35 -5.90 -38.16
C GLY A 518 -27.16 -6.78 -37.81
N ALA A 519 -27.37 -8.10 -37.83
CA ALA A 519 -26.33 -9.07 -37.55
C ALA A 519 -26.41 -10.25 -38.53
N TYR A 520 -25.30 -10.98 -38.68
CA TYR A 520 -25.28 -12.24 -39.41
C TYR A 520 -24.48 -13.30 -38.65
N LEU A 521 -24.78 -14.57 -38.92
CA LEU A 521 -24.00 -15.73 -38.47
C LEU A 521 -23.71 -16.63 -39.67
N LEU A 522 -22.46 -17.08 -39.77
CA LEU A 522 -21.93 -18.06 -40.70
C LEU A 522 -21.37 -19.25 -39.93
N ILE A 523 -21.64 -20.45 -40.41
CA ILE A 523 -21.25 -21.71 -39.79
C ILE A 523 -20.64 -22.59 -40.88
N ASP A 524 -19.35 -22.92 -40.76
CA ASP A 524 -18.74 -24.01 -41.52
C ASP A 524 -18.86 -25.30 -40.71
N GLN A 525 -19.71 -26.22 -41.16
CA GLN A 525 -19.98 -27.46 -40.44
C GLN A 525 -18.79 -28.44 -40.44
N ASN A 526 -17.93 -28.38 -41.46
CA ASN A 526 -16.79 -29.30 -41.59
C ASN A 526 -15.57 -28.81 -40.81
N ALA A 527 -15.27 -27.51 -40.92
CA ALA A 527 -14.17 -26.89 -40.17
C ALA A 527 -14.59 -26.56 -38.72
N GLN A 528 -15.87 -26.71 -38.37
CA GLN A 528 -16.48 -26.32 -37.11
C GLN A 528 -16.19 -24.86 -36.76
N GLN A 529 -16.23 -23.98 -37.75
CA GLN A 529 -15.89 -22.57 -37.61
C GLN A 529 -17.11 -21.68 -37.68
N LEU A 530 -17.07 -20.57 -36.93
CA LEU A 530 -18.13 -19.58 -36.87
C LEU A 530 -17.59 -18.20 -37.23
N GLU A 531 -18.40 -17.43 -37.94
CA GLU A 531 -18.18 -16.00 -38.16
C GLU A 531 -19.47 -15.24 -37.88
N ILE A 532 -19.37 -14.16 -37.11
CA ILE A 532 -20.49 -13.33 -36.68
C ILE A 532 -20.18 -11.89 -37.01
N GLY A 533 -21.07 -11.22 -37.73
CA GLY A 533 -20.98 -9.78 -37.94
C GLY A 533 -22.11 -9.08 -37.20
N VAL A 534 -21.79 -7.99 -36.50
CA VAL A 534 -22.76 -7.13 -35.81
C VAL A 534 -22.57 -5.72 -36.33
N ARG A 535 -23.65 -5.11 -36.84
CA ARG A 535 -23.65 -3.72 -37.29
C ARG A 535 -24.41 -2.83 -36.32
N THR A 536 -23.79 -1.71 -35.98
CA THR A 536 -24.34 -0.67 -35.09
C THR A 536 -23.98 0.71 -35.63
N ASN A 537 -24.98 1.55 -35.83
CA ASN A 537 -24.83 2.91 -36.37
C ASN A 537 -23.98 2.96 -37.66
N GLY A 538 -24.16 1.97 -38.55
CA GLY A 538 -23.40 1.85 -39.81
C GLY A 538 -21.96 1.35 -39.67
N GLN A 539 -21.48 1.06 -38.46
CA GLN A 539 -20.17 0.43 -38.20
C GLN A 539 -20.33 -1.07 -38.04
N THR A 540 -19.44 -1.86 -38.64
CA THR A 540 -19.52 -3.33 -38.61
C THR A 540 -18.38 -3.91 -37.77
N ASP A 541 -18.74 -4.63 -36.71
CA ASP A 541 -17.85 -5.41 -35.87
C ASP A 541 -17.92 -6.89 -36.28
N ILE A 542 -16.77 -7.54 -36.46
CA ILE A 542 -16.69 -8.94 -36.90
C ILE A 542 -15.99 -9.78 -35.84
N TYR A 543 -16.62 -10.89 -35.47
CA TYR A 543 -16.15 -11.88 -34.52
C TYR A 543 -16.01 -13.24 -35.21
N ARG A 544 -14.98 -14.02 -34.87
CA ARG A 544 -14.73 -15.33 -35.48
C ARG A 544 -14.22 -16.35 -34.46
N SER A 545 -14.42 -17.63 -34.77
CA SER A 545 -13.64 -18.69 -34.14
C SER A 545 -12.23 -18.76 -34.73
N THR A 546 -11.27 -19.28 -33.97
CA THR A 546 -9.90 -19.56 -34.46
C THR A 546 -9.92 -20.42 -35.73
N GLY A 547 -9.19 -20.00 -36.77
CA GLY A 547 -9.10 -20.74 -38.03
C GLY A 547 -9.04 -19.89 -39.30
N VAL A 548 -9.17 -20.55 -40.45
CA VAL A 548 -9.20 -19.91 -41.77
C VAL A 548 -10.54 -19.19 -41.95
N PRO A 549 -10.59 -18.00 -42.59
CA PRO A 549 -11.86 -17.30 -42.81
C PRO A 549 -12.89 -18.16 -43.55
N VAL A 550 -14.14 -18.14 -43.06
CA VAL A 550 -15.26 -18.87 -43.66
C VAL A 550 -15.68 -18.19 -44.96
N ARG A 551 -15.80 -18.95 -46.06
CA ARG A 551 -16.23 -18.43 -47.36
C ARG A 551 -17.69 -17.97 -47.27
N LYS A 552 -17.96 -16.73 -47.69
CA LYS A 552 -19.32 -16.15 -47.70
C LYS A 552 -20.10 -16.55 -48.96
N PRO A 553 -21.32 -17.11 -48.83
CA PRO A 553 -22.22 -17.38 -49.95
C PRO A 553 -22.62 -16.11 -50.71
N GLY A 554 -22.75 -16.21 -52.03
CA GLY A 554 -23.11 -15.07 -52.90
C GLY A 554 -24.50 -14.49 -52.61
N GLU A 555 -25.45 -15.32 -52.20
CA GLU A 555 -26.79 -14.87 -51.81
C GLU A 555 -26.80 -14.15 -50.46
N MET A 556 -25.96 -14.58 -49.53
CA MET A 556 -25.77 -13.89 -48.26
C MET A 556 -25.24 -12.48 -48.49
N LEU A 557 -24.25 -12.32 -49.37
CA LEU A 557 -23.69 -11.01 -49.74
C LEU A 557 -24.74 -10.05 -50.32
N LYS A 558 -25.73 -10.56 -51.06
CA LYS A 558 -26.88 -9.77 -51.53
C LYS A 558 -27.83 -9.40 -50.38
N ALA A 559 -28.05 -10.32 -49.44
CA ALA A 559 -28.96 -10.13 -48.30
C ALA A 559 -28.42 -9.13 -47.26
N ILE A 560 -27.10 -9.05 -47.10
CA ILE A 560 -26.45 -8.10 -46.18
C ILE A 560 -26.09 -6.75 -46.84
N GLY A 561 -26.32 -6.57 -48.15
CA GLY A 561 -26.00 -5.31 -48.86
C GLY A 561 -24.54 -4.85 -48.65
N GLY A 562 -24.34 -3.54 -48.43
CA GLY A 562 -23.02 -2.90 -48.23
C GLY A 562 -22.14 -3.41 -47.07
N PHE A 563 -22.54 -4.47 -46.36
CA PHE A 563 -21.62 -5.32 -45.56
C PHE A 563 -20.44 -5.88 -46.39
N ALA A 564 -20.57 -5.94 -47.72
CA ALA A 564 -19.54 -6.47 -48.63
C ALA A 564 -18.33 -5.54 -48.87
N GLY A 565 -18.32 -4.30 -48.33
CA GLY A 565 -17.20 -3.36 -48.54
C GLY A 565 -15.96 -3.63 -47.68
N ASP A 566 -16.08 -4.42 -46.63
CA ASP A 566 -15.12 -4.40 -45.53
C ASP A 566 -14.28 -5.67 -45.49
N VAL A 567 -13.26 -5.72 -46.37
CA VAL A 567 -12.04 -6.51 -46.14
C VAL A 567 -11.22 -5.79 -45.07
N GLY A 568 -11.77 -5.69 -43.86
CA GLY A 568 -11.11 -5.13 -42.68
C GLY A 568 -10.32 -6.20 -41.93
N PRO A 569 -9.33 -5.83 -41.10
CA PRO A 569 -8.47 -6.81 -40.47
C PRO A 569 -9.21 -7.68 -39.46
N PHE A 570 -8.79 -8.94 -39.34
CA PHE A 570 -9.52 -9.96 -38.59
C PHE A 570 -8.74 -10.40 -37.35
N PRO A 571 -9.30 -10.33 -36.13
CA PRO A 571 -8.64 -10.85 -34.93
C PRO A 571 -8.49 -12.37 -35.01
N LEU A 572 -7.32 -12.88 -34.62
CA LEU A 572 -7.02 -14.32 -34.56
C LEU A 572 -7.32 -14.95 -33.19
N GLU A 573 -7.38 -14.14 -32.13
CA GLU A 573 -7.74 -14.56 -30.76
C GLU A 573 -8.87 -13.68 -30.25
N THR A 574 -10.03 -14.25 -29.91
CA THR A 574 -11.30 -13.50 -30.00
C THR A 574 -12.04 -13.21 -28.71
N SER A 575 -11.64 -13.76 -27.55
CA SER A 575 -12.33 -13.41 -26.29
C SER A 575 -11.97 -12.01 -25.77
N SER A 576 -10.91 -11.37 -26.28
CA SER A 576 -10.38 -10.09 -25.76
C SER A 576 -10.00 -9.06 -26.82
N CYS A 577 -10.13 -9.37 -28.11
CA CYS A 577 -9.68 -8.53 -29.24
C CYS A 577 -10.83 -8.27 -30.23
N LYS A 578 -11.04 -6.99 -30.58
CA LYS A 578 -12.10 -6.50 -31.47
C LYS A 578 -11.48 -5.71 -32.64
N SER A 579 -12.14 -5.73 -33.79
CA SER A 579 -11.79 -4.92 -34.96
C SER A 579 -13.04 -4.39 -35.63
N SER A 580 -13.00 -3.13 -36.06
CA SER A 580 -14.10 -2.50 -36.78
C SER A 580 -13.59 -1.65 -37.94
N SER A 581 -14.33 -1.69 -39.03
CA SER A 581 -14.14 -0.84 -40.21
C SER A 581 -15.41 -0.04 -40.45
N ARG A 582 -15.26 1.23 -40.83
CA ARG A 582 -16.38 2.04 -41.32
C ARG A 582 -16.49 1.83 -42.81
N GLY A 583 -17.67 1.36 -43.25
CA GLY A 583 -17.98 1.18 -44.65
C GLY A 583 -17.79 2.46 -45.48
N ALA A 584 -17.22 2.26 -46.67
CA ALA A 584 -17.22 3.12 -47.86
C ALA A 584 -16.59 4.55 -47.81
N THR A 585 -16.34 5.19 -46.67
CA THR A 585 -15.73 6.55 -46.65
C THR A 585 -14.68 6.74 -45.54
N GLY A 586 -13.56 6.01 -45.64
CA GLY A 586 -12.31 6.33 -44.94
C GLY A 586 -11.41 5.11 -44.72
N PRO A 587 -10.07 5.20 -44.88
CA PRO A 587 -9.18 4.04 -44.79
C PRO A 587 -8.74 3.76 -43.34
N ALA A 588 -9.56 4.16 -42.37
CA ALA A 588 -9.25 4.04 -40.95
C ALA A 588 -9.85 2.74 -40.42
N ILE A 589 -8.95 1.84 -40.01
CA ILE A 589 -9.28 0.60 -39.33
C ILE A 589 -9.16 0.87 -37.82
N HIS A 590 -10.14 0.42 -37.04
CA HIS A 590 -10.10 0.54 -35.59
C HIS A 590 -9.90 -0.83 -34.95
N LEU A 591 -8.82 -0.96 -34.17
CA LEU A 591 -8.51 -2.13 -33.35
C LEU A 591 -8.73 -1.77 -31.88
N SER A 592 -9.39 -2.64 -31.12
CA SER A 592 -9.58 -2.45 -29.68
C SER A 592 -9.60 -3.79 -28.95
N GLY A 593 -9.48 -3.75 -27.62
CA GLY A 593 -9.48 -4.96 -26.81
C GLY A 593 -9.01 -4.70 -25.38
N ALA A 594 -8.92 -5.76 -24.58
CA ALA A 594 -8.45 -5.70 -23.19
C ALA A 594 -7.33 -6.71 -22.96
N LEU A 595 -6.12 -6.25 -22.58
CA LEU A 595 -4.91 -7.08 -22.48
C LEU A 595 -4.25 -6.94 -21.10
N ARG A 596 -3.74 -8.04 -20.54
CA ARG A 596 -2.75 -8.05 -19.44
C ARG A 596 -1.32 -7.80 -19.97
N ASP A 597 -0.37 -7.57 -19.06
CA ASP A 597 1.04 -7.24 -19.39
C ASP A 597 1.75 -8.30 -20.27
N ALA A 598 1.30 -9.57 -20.28
CA ALA A 598 1.84 -10.65 -21.11
C ALA A 598 0.93 -11.09 -22.29
N GLU A 599 -0.29 -10.56 -22.39
CA GLU A 599 -1.24 -10.93 -23.45
C GLU A 599 -0.96 -10.12 -24.73
N THR A 600 -1.30 -10.69 -25.89
CA THR A 600 -1.14 -10.05 -27.21
C THR A 600 -2.38 -10.24 -28.06
N CYS A 601 -2.89 -9.17 -28.67
CA CYS A 601 -3.92 -9.29 -29.70
C CYS A 601 -3.29 -9.37 -31.09
N THR A 602 -3.64 -10.40 -31.88
CA THR A 602 -3.17 -10.57 -33.27
C THR A 602 -4.30 -10.37 -34.27
N TYR A 603 -4.06 -9.60 -35.33
CA TYR A 603 -5.03 -9.31 -36.40
C TYR A 603 -4.44 -9.60 -37.79
N LYS A 604 -5.19 -10.18 -38.72
CA LYS A 604 -4.74 -10.37 -40.12
C LYS A 604 -5.24 -9.25 -41.02
N LEU A 605 -4.37 -8.67 -41.83
CA LEU A 605 -4.68 -7.60 -42.79
C LEU A 605 -4.10 -7.94 -44.16
N ASP A 606 -4.93 -7.91 -45.20
CA ASP A 606 -4.47 -8.06 -46.57
C ASP A 606 -3.94 -6.72 -47.08
N LEU A 607 -2.65 -6.69 -47.46
CA LEU A 607 -1.96 -5.49 -47.91
C LEU A 607 -1.32 -5.72 -49.28
N ARG A 608 -1.26 -4.63 -50.05
CA ARG A 608 -0.67 -4.60 -51.39
C ARG A 608 0.65 -3.85 -51.37
N LYS A 609 1.56 -4.27 -52.24
CA LYS A 609 2.82 -3.62 -52.51
C LYS A 609 2.60 -2.14 -52.82
N GLY A 610 3.30 -1.28 -52.09
CA GLY A 610 3.21 0.19 -52.22
C GLY A 610 2.24 0.85 -51.24
N GLN A 611 1.39 0.11 -50.53
CA GLN A 611 0.58 0.68 -49.45
C GLN A 611 1.44 1.08 -48.25
N VAL A 612 1.04 2.13 -47.54
CA VAL A 612 1.70 2.60 -46.32
C VAL A 612 0.78 2.38 -45.13
N VAL A 613 1.23 1.57 -44.17
CA VAL A 613 0.49 1.26 -42.94
C VAL A 613 1.09 2.02 -41.77
N GLY A 614 0.27 2.81 -41.08
CA GLY A 614 0.65 3.51 -39.85
C GLY A 614 -0.45 3.43 -38.81
N TYR A 615 -0.18 3.86 -37.59
CA TYR A 615 -1.19 3.90 -36.54
C TYR A 615 -1.13 5.19 -35.70
N SER A 616 -2.26 5.52 -35.08
CA SER A 616 -2.37 6.53 -34.04
C SER A 616 -3.04 5.89 -32.82
N ALA A 617 -2.31 5.79 -31.71
CA ALA A 617 -2.86 5.35 -30.43
C ALA A 617 -3.62 6.51 -29.78
N THR A 618 -4.91 6.32 -29.48
CA THR A 618 -5.78 7.39 -28.99
C THR A 618 -5.94 7.43 -27.46
N SER A 619 -5.60 6.36 -26.73
CA SER A 619 -5.94 6.30 -25.29
C SER A 619 -4.91 5.64 -24.35
N ALA A 620 -3.77 5.11 -24.82
CA ALA A 620 -2.77 4.56 -23.91
C ALA A 620 -1.33 4.77 -24.38
N ARG A 621 -0.50 5.38 -23.50
CA ARG A 621 0.96 5.41 -23.65
C ARG A 621 1.52 4.01 -23.34
N GLY A 622 2.50 3.55 -24.10
CA GLY A 622 3.20 2.28 -23.88
C GLY A 622 2.60 1.05 -24.60
N LEU A 623 1.96 1.24 -25.76
CA LEU A 623 1.54 0.14 -26.65
C LEU A 623 2.62 -0.14 -27.72
N ASP A 624 2.98 -1.40 -27.89
CA ASP A 624 3.73 -1.91 -29.03
C ASP A 624 2.77 -2.45 -30.10
N VAL A 625 2.92 -1.95 -31.32
CA VAL A 625 2.16 -2.41 -32.49
C VAL A 625 3.15 -2.89 -33.55
N MET A 626 3.13 -4.20 -33.81
CA MET A 626 4.10 -4.88 -34.68
C MET A 626 3.40 -5.42 -35.94
N LEU A 627 4.05 -5.29 -37.10
CA LEU A 627 3.72 -5.98 -38.34
C LEU A 627 4.52 -7.27 -38.42
N VAL A 628 3.86 -8.39 -38.70
CA VAL A 628 4.46 -9.70 -38.86
C VAL A 628 4.22 -10.19 -40.29
N ASP A 629 5.32 -10.49 -40.97
CA ASP A 629 5.36 -11.05 -42.32
C ASP A 629 6.15 -12.36 -42.30
N GLY A 630 5.45 -13.49 -42.13
CA GLY A 630 6.08 -14.79 -41.90
C GLY A 630 6.89 -14.79 -40.59
N GLU A 631 8.21 -14.98 -40.69
CA GLU A 631 9.13 -14.92 -39.53
C GLU A 631 9.63 -13.51 -39.20
N LYS A 632 9.39 -12.52 -40.08
CA LYS A 632 9.85 -11.14 -39.85
C LYS A 632 8.84 -10.37 -39.01
N VAL A 633 9.31 -9.77 -37.91
CA VAL A 633 8.53 -8.93 -37.00
C VAL A 633 9.13 -7.53 -36.99
N GLU A 634 8.34 -6.51 -37.32
CA GLU A 634 8.81 -5.12 -37.43
C GLU A 634 7.82 -4.13 -36.76
N ALA A 635 8.33 -3.15 -36.03
CA ALA A 635 7.49 -2.13 -35.40
C ALA A 635 6.86 -1.19 -36.43
N ILE A 636 5.54 -0.97 -36.34
CA ILE A 636 4.82 -0.02 -37.18
C ILE A 636 4.89 1.32 -36.49
N GLY A 637 5.61 2.31 -37.03
CA GLY A 637 5.63 3.68 -36.52
C GLY A 637 4.50 4.55 -37.09
N LYS A 638 4.83 5.78 -37.50
CA LYS A 638 3.88 6.69 -38.18
C LYS A 638 3.52 6.27 -39.62
N GLY A 639 4.21 5.29 -40.20
CA GLY A 639 3.94 4.77 -41.54
C GLY A 639 5.03 3.82 -42.02
N LYS A 640 4.63 2.68 -42.61
CA LYS A 640 5.50 1.62 -43.13
C LYS A 640 5.01 1.18 -44.51
N ALA A 641 5.88 1.26 -45.51
CA ALA A 641 5.58 0.81 -46.86
C ALA A 641 5.62 -0.72 -46.96
N ILE A 642 4.64 -1.30 -47.66
CA ILE A 642 4.49 -2.72 -47.89
C ILE A 642 5.24 -3.13 -49.15
N SER A 643 6.10 -4.15 -49.03
CA SER A 643 7.07 -4.54 -50.06
C SER A 643 6.54 -5.56 -51.06
N ARG A 644 5.50 -6.31 -50.70
CA ARG A 644 4.87 -7.37 -51.51
C ARG A 644 3.38 -7.46 -51.22
N ASP A 645 2.63 -8.02 -52.16
CA ASP A 645 1.23 -8.38 -51.90
C ASP A 645 1.20 -9.58 -50.94
N GLY A 646 0.28 -9.56 -49.98
CA GLY A 646 0.10 -10.68 -49.06
C GLY A 646 -0.76 -10.35 -47.84
N THR A 647 -1.03 -11.39 -47.06
CA THR A 647 -1.67 -11.27 -45.76
C THR A 647 -0.61 -11.06 -44.69
N TYR A 648 -0.73 -9.98 -43.93
CA TYR A 648 0.15 -9.62 -42.83
C TYR A 648 -0.57 -9.78 -41.49
N GLU A 649 0.20 -10.01 -40.43
CA GLU A 649 -0.32 -10.05 -39.07
C GLU A 649 0.06 -8.75 -38.33
N ILE A 650 -0.87 -8.18 -37.57
CA ILE A 650 -0.68 -7.02 -36.70
C ILE A 650 -0.77 -7.51 -35.26
N ARG A 651 0.30 -7.38 -34.49
CA ARG A 651 0.33 -7.74 -33.06
C ARG A 651 0.31 -6.50 -32.20
N VAL A 652 -0.56 -6.49 -31.19
CA VAL A 652 -0.72 -5.40 -30.22
C VAL A 652 -0.45 -5.93 -28.82
N SER A 653 0.51 -5.33 -28.11
CA SER A 653 0.91 -5.70 -26.74
C SER A 653 1.35 -4.48 -25.92
N TRP A 654 1.51 -4.63 -24.61
CA TRP A 654 2.05 -3.57 -23.74
C TRP A 654 3.59 -3.58 -23.74
N GLN A 655 4.21 -2.40 -23.74
CA GLN A 655 5.65 -2.23 -23.54
C GLN A 655 6.01 -2.55 -22.08
N LEU A 656 6.84 -3.57 -21.88
CA LEU A 656 7.40 -3.91 -20.57
C LEU A 656 8.61 -3.00 -20.28
N ALA A 657 8.44 -2.03 -19.38
CA ALA A 657 9.54 -1.21 -18.89
C ALA A 657 10.40 -2.00 -17.89
N GLY A 658 11.30 -2.86 -18.40
CA GLY A 658 12.40 -3.45 -17.63
C GLY A 658 12.04 -4.42 -16.49
N GLY A 659 10.80 -4.88 -16.38
CA GLY A 659 10.33 -5.80 -15.35
C GLY A 659 9.68 -7.07 -15.92
N LYS A 660 9.62 -8.14 -15.11
CA LYS A 660 8.84 -9.35 -15.45
C LYS A 660 7.36 -9.00 -15.55
N PRO A 661 6.60 -9.57 -16.50
CA PRO A 661 5.17 -9.33 -16.63
C PRO A 661 4.44 -9.74 -15.34
N ASP A 662 3.59 -8.85 -14.84
CA ASP A 662 2.81 -9.07 -13.63
C ASP A 662 1.42 -9.61 -14.01
N GLU A 663 1.27 -10.93 -13.97
CA GLU A 663 0.04 -11.64 -14.35
C GLU A 663 -1.15 -11.36 -13.41
N THR A 664 -0.89 -10.71 -12.26
CA THR A 664 -1.92 -10.37 -11.27
C THR A 664 -2.64 -9.05 -11.56
N ARG A 665 -2.13 -8.26 -12.51
CA ARG A 665 -2.75 -6.98 -12.88
C ARG A 665 -4.03 -7.18 -13.71
N PRO A 666 -5.05 -6.34 -13.49
CA PRO A 666 -6.27 -6.37 -14.29
C PRO A 666 -5.97 -6.04 -15.76
N ARG A 667 -6.77 -6.59 -16.68
CA ARG A 667 -6.68 -6.26 -18.11
C ARG A 667 -6.89 -4.77 -18.34
N ARG A 668 -6.05 -4.18 -19.17
CA ARG A 668 -6.14 -2.78 -19.59
C ARG A 668 -6.74 -2.70 -20.97
N GLU A 669 -7.68 -1.78 -21.16
CA GLU A 669 -8.27 -1.52 -22.47
C GLU A 669 -7.29 -0.78 -23.38
N PHE A 670 -7.31 -1.11 -24.67
CA PHE A 670 -6.57 -0.40 -25.71
C PHE A 670 -7.45 -0.04 -26.89
N TYR A 671 -7.08 1.05 -27.56
CA TYR A 671 -7.71 1.53 -28.77
C TYR A 671 -6.64 2.04 -29.75
N VAL A 672 -6.59 1.44 -30.93
CA VAL A 672 -5.62 1.74 -31.99
C VAL A 672 -6.37 2.07 -33.27
N ARG A 673 -6.12 3.26 -33.81
CA ARG A 673 -6.59 3.62 -35.15
C ARG A 673 -5.46 3.40 -36.16
N MET A 674 -5.62 2.39 -36.99
CA MET A 674 -4.75 2.07 -38.12
C MET A 674 -5.14 2.93 -39.33
N ASN A 675 -4.14 3.47 -40.03
CA ASN A 675 -4.29 4.20 -41.28
C ASN A 675 -3.53 3.44 -42.36
N VAL A 676 -4.23 2.97 -43.38
CA VAL A 676 -3.62 2.35 -44.57
C VAL A 676 -3.78 3.34 -45.72
N ARG A 677 -2.70 3.74 -46.37
CA ARG A 677 -2.72 4.69 -47.49
C ARG A 677 -2.17 4.09 -48.76
#